data_AF-A0A2T4H203-F1
#
_entry.id   AF-A0A2T4H203-F1
#
_cell.length_a   1.000
_cell.length_b   1.000
_cell.length_c   1.000
_cell.angle_alpha   90.00
_cell.angle_beta   90.00
_cell.angle_gamma   90.00
#
_symmetry.space_group_name_H-M   'P 1'
#
loop_
_entity.id
_entity.type
_entity.pdbx_description
1 polymer ?
#
loop_
_entity_poly.entity_id
_entity_poly.type
_entity_poly.pdbx_seq_one_letter_code
_entity_poly.pdbx_strand_id
1 'polypeptide(L)'
;MQPTGHGIQPKNTTAMVMTGSWSVDDTKPTVQAAFRNKIPERFKTNGIFEIAAGEEGLLVDVKGEWGRAFFYRSRIQIPVMVPMNRVKTGAKWLPFHDKLARTELINPDINHNVQLTGDTVLNNYIRTIWSSLRQNQQALYGLGLSGRDGHATFGNNFVNNVNLITQGFTDRSRQLFSNGIATLDQIALLPRVTPTWPTPGTRCIYIRLYRRRQDGSIRYAIYAGQSVQHLWQRCMLHESDTQKQTFHYNVARQAAEQDRLMIPIIVWESNQAISLEIMNMAEQTVLLMFNTYGDWVLSSQFNAIDAKTHNQAVLMNRVSTLARSATNWPLYNAKGTNTCSPLFPFRTSQPFHCHRSPAKAGGHRGMTTYRQPRLCHPNPSGTFDIILCITHSSGTLEQLVVTAPKQICRPDLPVYLIFEIMDDGKPHEFPYLGCPIAGPFEDFAVASSLAVAFEWFDEASNNWKKAYVAIKKFRSTFVDGVNNRDIMQPLASWRRCMDLIQLMEGIDYTGPFNGFSKSIKFAQVDVRELVVDHLTQTVTWRLRPRRSKPAPKIASFDHNARLLKAMIRGTHTAIGGPPDLESDFWRPEAGDIAAANRGDHQCDFCRFMCSTEHPRLCEKDNRFGDRWICKCCAVMNRPCTWTVRTAALRLWGEGQPFLVNHKSKFTSVPTGPYKHLAFHRSMSGSCTVVNTEEPIEGRNGFAVTMATEEDPDVQEELSGNVDVIGDDPEGED
;
A
#
# COMPACT_ATOMS: atom_id res chain seq x y z
N MET A 1 6.71 -16.07 -10.49
CA MET A 1 8.04 -16.71 -10.61
C MET A 1 8.02 -17.63 -11.82
N GLN A 2 8.55 -17.18 -12.96
CA GLN A 2 8.81 -18.06 -14.10
C GLN A 2 10.09 -18.86 -13.83
N PRO A 3 10.12 -20.18 -14.08
CA PRO A 3 11.38 -20.91 -14.15
C PRO A 3 12.08 -20.59 -15.48
N THR A 4 13.11 -19.75 -15.43
CA THR A 4 13.99 -19.45 -16.58
C THR A 4 15.10 -20.50 -16.74
N GLY A 5 14.72 -21.78 -16.75
CA GLY A 5 15.63 -22.89 -17.00
C GLY A 5 15.15 -23.72 -18.18
N HIS A 6 16.09 -24.30 -18.94
CA HIS A 6 15.87 -25.25 -20.04
C HIS A 6 15.22 -26.60 -19.62
N GLY A 7 14.33 -26.59 -18.64
CA GLY A 7 13.59 -27.75 -18.15
C GLY A 7 12.27 -27.97 -18.90
N ILE A 8 11.75 -29.20 -18.79
CA ILE A 8 10.46 -29.61 -19.36
C ILE A 8 9.38 -28.59 -18.98
N GLN A 9 8.73 -28.02 -19.99
CA GLN A 9 7.62 -27.07 -19.82
C GLN A 9 6.54 -27.70 -18.92
N PRO A 10 6.11 -27.06 -17.81
CA PRO A 10 5.24 -27.69 -16.82
C PRO A 10 3.78 -27.91 -17.26
N LYS A 11 3.46 -27.70 -18.55
CA LYS A 11 2.09 -27.66 -19.09
C LYS A 11 1.29 -28.97 -18.87
N ASN A 12 1.96 -30.09 -18.59
CA ASN A 12 1.31 -31.38 -18.30
C ASN A 12 1.50 -31.84 -16.84
N THR A 13 1.91 -30.95 -15.94
CA THR A 13 2.12 -31.28 -14.52
C THR A 13 0.92 -30.87 -13.67
N THR A 14 0.75 -31.55 -12.54
CA THR A 14 -0.28 -31.29 -11.54
C THR A 14 0.39 -30.74 -10.28
N ALA A 15 -0.17 -29.69 -9.69
CA ALA A 15 0.35 -29.16 -8.43
C ALA A 15 0.30 -30.22 -7.34
N MET A 16 1.30 -30.26 -6.48
CA MET A 16 1.31 -31.15 -5.32
C MET A 16 1.99 -30.54 -4.11
N VAL A 17 1.63 -31.03 -2.94
CA VAL A 17 2.26 -30.71 -1.65
C VAL A 17 2.53 -32.01 -0.89
N MET A 18 3.70 -32.10 -0.25
CA MET A 18 4.03 -33.22 0.62
C MET A 18 3.20 -33.16 1.92
N THR A 19 2.49 -34.24 2.26
CA THR A 19 1.76 -34.36 3.54
C THR A 19 2.62 -34.90 4.68
N GLY A 20 3.79 -35.46 4.35
CA GLY A 20 4.81 -35.89 5.31
C GLY A 20 6.20 -35.83 4.69
N SER A 21 7.25 -35.74 5.50
CA SER A 21 8.64 -35.66 5.01
C SER A 21 9.04 -36.90 4.22
N TRP A 22 9.96 -36.75 3.27
CA TRP A 22 10.50 -37.82 2.45
C TRP A 22 11.99 -37.62 2.17
N SER A 23 12.74 -38.71 2.08
CA SER A 23 14.18 -38.68 1.87
C SER A 23 14.52 -39.57 0.69
N VAL A 24 15.28 -39.04 -0.27
CA VAL A 24 15.64 -39.71 -1.51
C VAL A 24 17.15 -39.87 -1.56
N ASP A 25 17.59 -41.12 -1.66
CA ASP A 25 18.94 -41.47 -2.10
C ASP A 25 18.84 -41.88 -3.57
N ASP A 26 19.22 -40.97 -4.47
CA ASP A 26 19.12 -41.16 -5.92
C ASP A 26 20.19 -42.10 -6.49
N THR A 27 21.08 -42.65 -5.64
CA THR A 27 22.06 -43.65 -6.06
C THR A 27 21.52 -45.07 -5.95
N LYS A 28 20.44 -45.28 -5.18
CA LYS A 28 19.93 -46.63 -4.89
C LYS A 28 19.36 -47.32 -6.14
N PRO A 29 19.58 -48.64 -6.30
CA PRO A 29 18.97 -49.42 -7.38
C PRO A 29 17.44 -49.38 -7.39
N THR A 30 16.80 -49.11 -6.25
CA THR A 30 15.34 -48.98 -6.10
C THR A 30 14.78 -47.72 -6.77
N VAL A 31 15.61 -46.72 -7.07
CA VAL A 31 15.22 -45.54 -7.84
C VAL A 31 15.25 -45.87 -9.33
N GLN A 32 14.25 -45.42 -10.10
CA GLN A 32 14.22 -45.65 -11.55
C GLN A 32 15.46 -45.06 -12.22
N ALA A 33 16.05 -45.79 -13.18
CA ALA A 33 17.32 -45.43 -13.81
C ALA A 33 17.36 -43.99 -14.36
N ALA A 34 16.24 -43.47 -14.89
CA ALA A 34 16.13 -42.11 -15.41
C ALA A 34 16.33 -41.00 -14.35
N PHE A 35 16.15 -41.32 -13.06
CA PHE A 35 16.25 -40.40 -11.93
C PHE A 35 17.53 -40.60 -11.11
N ARG A 36 18.33 -41.63 -11.42
CA ARG A 36 19.56 -41.89 -10.67
C ARG A 36 20.63 -40.85 -10.98
N ASN A 37 21.35 -40.40 -9.94
CA ASN A 37 22.43 -39.41 -10.03
C ASN A 37 22.01 -38.09 -10.71
N LYS A 38 20.74 -37.70 -10.59
CA LYS A 38 20.21 -36.45 -11.18
C LYS A 38 20.11 -35.32 -10.17
N ILE A 39 20.21 -35.61 -8.88
CA ILE A 39 20.18 -34.59 -7.84
C ILE A 39 21.61 -34.07 -7.62
N PRO A 40 21.88 -32.76 -7.75
CA PRO A 40 23.20 -32.20 -7.48
C PRO A 40 23.66 -32.40 -6.03
N GLU A 41 24.93 -32.78 -5.81
CA GLU A 41 25.50 -33.04 -4.48
C GLU A 41 25.34 -31.87 -3.50
N ARG A 42 25.39 -30.62 -3.99
CA ARG A 42 25.16 -29.42 -3.15
C ARG A 42 23.78 -29.35 -2.48
N PHE A 43 22.82 -30.16 -2.93
CA PHE A 43 21.48 -30.23 -2.36
C PHE A 43 21.28 -31.47 -1.48
N LYS A 44 22.32 -32.31 -1.34
CA LYS A 44 22.29 -33.52 -0.53
C LYS A 44 23.06 -33.30 0.77
N THR A 45 22.59 -33.97 1.83
CA THR A 45 23.34 -34.13 3.08
C THR A 45 23.66 -35.61 3.22
N ASN A 46 24.95 -35.97 3.28
CA ASN A 46 25.39 -37.37 3.31
C ASN A 46 24.80 -38.24 2.19
N GLY A 47 24.69 -37.69 0.97
CA GLY A 47 24.12 -38.38 -0.20
C GLY A 47 22.58 -38.46 -0.23
N ILE A 48 21.89 -37.86 0.75
CA ILE A 48 20.43 -37.89 0.86
C ILE A 48 19.84 -36.51 0.52
N PHE A 49 18.82 -36.50 -0.35
CA PHE A 49 17.99 -35.33 -0.61
C PHE A 49 16.73 -35.37 0.27
N GLU A 50 16.52 -34.35 1.08
CA GLU A 50 15.37 -34.25 1.97
C GLU A 50 14.28 -33.32 1.42
N ILE A 51 13.04 -33.78 1.54
CA ILE A 51 11.82 -33.07 1.17
C ILE A 51 10.97 -32.97 2.42
N ALA A 52 10.66 -31.74 2.83
CA ALA A 52 9.92 -31.51 4.07
C ALA A 52 8.41 -31.73 3.86
N ALA A 53 7.68 -32.05 4.95
CA ALA A 53 6.23 -31.89 4.97
C ALA A 53 5.85 -30.43 4.67
N GLY A 54 4.80 -30.23 3.87
CA GLY A 54 4.35 -28.91 3.40
C GLY A 54 5.10 -28.40 2.17
N GLU A 55 6.12 -29.11 1.68
CA GLU A 55 6.88 -28.66 0.52
C GLU A 55 6.10 -28.81 -0.80
N GLU A 56 6.12 -27.75 -1.60
CA GLU A 56 5.41 -27.64 -2.88
C GLU A 56 6.23 -28.24 -4.03
N GLY A 57 5.59 -29.06 -4.85
CA GLY A 57 6.17 -29.65 -6.05
C GLY A 57 5.19 -29.72 -7.21
N LEU A 58 5.66 -30.24 -8.34
CA LEU A 58 4.85 -30.50 -9.53
C LEU A 58 4.90 -31.99 -9.88
N LEU A 59 3.77 -32.67 -9.77
CA LEU A 59 3.59 -34.06 -10.13
C LEU A 59 3.51 -34.19 -11.66
N VAL A 60 4.30 -35.10 -12.22
CA VAL A 60 4.34 -35.39 -13.66
C VAL A 60 3.37 -36.51 -14.00
N ASP A 61 3.48 -37.64 -13.29
CA ASP A 61 2.59 -38.79 -13.40
C ASP A 61 2.68 -39.69 -12.15
N VAL A 62 1.84 -40.71 -12.14
CA VAL A 62 1.77 -41.73 -11.08
C VAL A 62 1.95 -43.11 -11.69
N LYS A 63 2.78 -43.94 -11.05
CA LYS A 63 3.02 -45.36 -11.39
C LYS A 63 2.94 -46.21 -10.12
N GLY A 64 1.79 -46.84 -9.90
CA GLY A 64 1.51 -47.60 -8.68
C GLY A 64 1.50 -46.69 -7.46
N GLU A 65 2.23 -47.05 -6.41
CA GLU A 65 2.35 -46.28 -5.16
C GLU A 65 3.29 -45.07 -5.28
N TRP A 66 3.94 -44.88 -6.43
CA TRP A 66 4.99 -43.87 -6.63
C TRP A 66 4.59 -42.82 -7.66
N GLY A 67 4.87 -41.55 -7.37
CA GLY A 67 4.74 -40.42 -8.28
C GLY A 67 6.09 -39.91 -8.76
N ARG A 68 6.18 -39.51 -10.04
CA ARG A 68 7.32 -38.74 -10.55
C ARG A 68 7.02 -37.26 -10.36
N ALA A 69 7.87 -36.54 -9.64
CA ALA A 69 7.64 -35.14 -9.31
C ALA A 69 8.88 -34.28 -9.50
N PHE A 70 8.68 -32.97 -9.60
CA PHE A 70 9.73 -31.97 -9.57
C PHE A 70 9.59 -31.09 -8.34
N PHE A 71 10.72 -30.82 -7.68
CA PHE A 71 10.85 -29.80 -6.66
C PHE A 71 11.84 -28.74 -7.12
N TYR A 72 11.72 -27.52 -6.59
CA TYR A 72 12.59 -26.42 -6.99
C TYR A 72 13.51 -26.01 -5.83
N ARG A 73 14.82 -25.96 -6.11
CA ARG A 73 15.84 -25.38 -5.23
C ARG A 73 16.68 -24.40 -6.02
N SER A 74 16.72 -23.13 -5.61
CA SER A 74 17.54 -22.10 -6.27
C SER A 74 17.37 -22.04 -7.80
N ARG A 75 16.11 -22.08 -8.28
CA ARG A 75 15.70 -22.13 -9.71
C ARG A 75 16.03 -23.43 -10.45
N ILE A 76 16.60 -24.44 -9.78
CA ILE A 76 16.88 -25.75 -10.36
C ILE A 76 15.72 -26.68 -10.10
N GLN A 77 15.28 -27.32 -11.18
CA GLN A 77 14.28 -28.37 -11.17
C GLN A 77 14.94 -29.69 -10.76
N ILE A 78 14.54 -30.23 -9.62
CA ILE A 78 15.05 -31.48 -9.06
C ILE A 78 14.01 -32.58 -9.28
N PRO A 79 14.29 -33.55 -10.17
CA PRO A 79 13.40 -34.68 -10.42
C PRO A 79 13.53 -35.73 -9.30
N VAL A 80 12.41 -36.15 -8.72
CA VAL A 80 12.38 -37.14 -7.62
C VAL A 80 11.20 -38.10 -7.74
N MET A 81 11.37 -39.29 -7.15
CA MET A 81 10.28 -40.23 -6.88
C MET A 81 9.72 -39.95 -5.49
N VAL A 82 8.40 -39.81 -5.38
CA VAL A 82 7.68 -39.58 -4.11
C VAL A 82 6.62 -40.66 -3.89
N PRO A 83 6.40 -41.12 -2.66
CA PRO A 83 5.35 -42.08 -2.36
C PRO A 83 4.00 -41.35 -2.30
N MET A 84 3.01 -41.83 -3.05
CA MET A 84 1.74 -41.13 -3.22
C MET A 84 0.89 -41.06 -1.94
N ASN A 85 1.12 -41.95 -0.97
CA ASN A 85 0.50 -41.86 0.35
C ASN A 85 1.03 -40.69 1.20
N ARG A 86 2.07 -39.97 0.74
CA ARG A 86 2.62 -38.75 1.37
C ARG A 86 2.40 -37.50 0.52
N VAL A 87 1.49 -37.55 -0.44
CA VAL A 87 1.28 -36.48 -1.41
C VAL A 87 -0.19 -36.08 -1.46
N LYS A 88 -0.45 -34.77 -1.42
CA LYS A 88 -1.73 -34.18 -1.79
C LYS A 88 -1.60 -33.54 -3.16
N THR A 89 -2.43 -33.96 -4.11
CA THR A 89 -2.48 -33.40 -5.47
C THR A 89 -3.52 -32.29 -5.60
N GLY A 90 -3.26 -31.34 -6.48
CA GLY A 90 -4.12 -30.20 -6.77
C GLY A 90 -4.54 -30.13 -8.24
N ALA A 91 -4.73 -28.91 -8.73
CA ALA A 91 -5.08 -28.59 -10.10
C ALA A 91 -3.87 -28.73 -11.04
N LYS A 92 -4.15 -28.79 -12.35
CA LYS A 92 -3.11 -28.71 -13.39
C LYS A 92 -2.35 -27.40 -13.28
N TRP A 93 -1.04 -27.46 -13.47
CA TRP A 93 -0.19 -26.29 -13.42
C TRP A 93 -0.61 -25.25 -14.44
N LEU A 94 -0.62 -24.00 -14.02
CA LEU A 94 -0.88 -22.85 -14.87
C LEU A 94 0.28 -21.83 -14.78
N PRO A 95 0.62 -21.16 -15.90
CA PRO A 95 1.44 -19.96 -15.88
C PRO A 95 0.84 -18.88 -14.95
N PHE A 96 1.69 -18.06 -14.34
CA PHE A 96 1.26 -17.04 -13.37
C PHE A 96 0.19 -16.08 -13.94
N HIS A 97 0.35 -15.61 -15.17
CA HIS A 97 -0.64 -14.72 -15.81
C HIS A 97 -2.01 -15.39 -15.97
N ASP A 98 -2.05 -16.68 -16.35
CA ASP A 98 -3.29 -17.44 -16.48
C ASP A 98 -3.97 -17.65 -15.12
N LYS A 99 -3.18 -17.81 -14.05
CA LYS A 99 -3.71 -17.86 -12.67
C LYS A 99 -4.36 -16.55 -12.27
N LEU A 100 -3.70 -15.42 -12.58
CA LEU A 100 -4.20 -14.08 -12.26
C LEU A 100 -5.50 -13.80 -13.01
N ALA A 101 -5.53 -14.04 -14.33
CA ALA A 101 -6.71 -13.84 -15.17
C ALA A 101 -7.91 -14.71 -14.74
N ARG A 102 -7.65 -15.96 -14.29
CA ARG A 102 -8.70 -16.87 -13.83
C ARG A 102 -9.33 -16.44 -12.50
N THR A 103 -8.57 -15.80 -11.62
CA THR A 103 -9.10 -15.26 -10.36
C THR A 103 -9.94 -14.00 -10.61
N GLU A 104 -9.63 -13.22 -11.64
CA GLU A 104 -10.39 -12.03 -12.04
C GLU A 104 -11.70 -12.38 -12.77
N LEU A 105 -11.80 -13.61 -13.29
CA LEU A 105 -13.03 -14.15 -13.87
C LEU A 105 -14.01 -14.55 -12.75
N ILE A 106 -14.98 -13.67 -12.50
CA ILE A 106 -16.15 -13.98 -11.68
C ILE A 106 -16.89 -15.14 -12.33
N ASN A 107 -17.09 -16.23 -11.58
CA ASN A 107 -18.08 -17.24 -11.96
C ASN A 107 -19.47 -16.64 -11.68
N PRO A 108 -20.29 -16.34 -12.70
CA PRO A 108 -21.49 -15.53 -12.56
C PRO A 108 -22.73 -16.36 -12.17
N ASP A 109 -22.54 -17.48 -11.47
CA ASP A 109 -23.64 -18.33 -11.02
C ASP A 109 -24.43 -17.63 -9.90
N ILE A 110 -25.22 -16.64 -10.29
CA ILE A 110 -26.16 -15.93 -9.43
C ILE A 110 -27.33 -16.89 -9.20
N ASN A 111 -27.54 -17.31 -7.95
CA ASN A 111 -28.69 -18.13 -7.57
C ASN A 111 -30.02 -17.48 -7.99
N HIS A 112 -30.90 -18.26 -8.62
CA HIS A 112 -32.18 -17.80 -9.21
C HIS A 112 -33.37 -17.81 -8.22
N ASN A 113 -33.13 -18.10 -6.94
CA ASN A 113 -34.22 -18.23 -5.96
C ASN A 113 -34.66 -16.86 -5.42
N VAL A 114 -35.57 -16.21 -6.14
CA VAL A 114 -36.18 -14.92 -5.76
C VAL A 114 -37.51 -15.17 -5.03
N GLN A 115 -37.64 -14.68 -3.79
CA GLN A 115 -38.92 -14.61 -3.08
C GLN A 115 -39.51 -13.20 -3.19
N LEU A 116 -40.67 -13.08 -3.83
CA LEU A 116 -41.41 -11.83 -3.99
C LEU A 116 -42.32 -11.62 -2.77
N THR A 117 -41.91 -10.79 -1.83
CA THR A 117 -42.60 -10.56 -0.53
C THR A 117 -43.02 -9.10 -0.31
N GLY A 118 -42.91 -8.24 -1.32
CA GLY A 118 -43.24 -6.82 -1.26
C GLY A 118 -44.58 -6.46 -1.89
N ASP A 119 -45.19 -5.42 -1.32
CA ASP A 119 -46.54 -4.95 -1.68
C ASP A 119 -46.60 -4.18 -3.02
N THR A 120 -45.44 -3.78 -3.55
CA THR A 120 -45.32 -2.99 -4.79
C THR A 120 -44.20 -3.55 -5.67
N VAL A 121 -44.27 -3.28 -6.97
CA VAL A 121 -43.22 -3.64 -7.93
C VAL A 121 -41.89 -2.99 -7.56
N LEU A 122 -41.93 -1.72 -7.11
CA LEU A 122 -40.76 -1.01 -6.58
C LEU A 122 -40.12 -1.76 -5.39
N ASN A 123 -40.91 -2.12 -4.38
CA ASN A 123 -40.39 -2.80 -3.20
C ASN A 123 -39.81 -4.18 -3.54
N ASN A 124 -40.50 -4.93 -4.41
CA ASN A 124 -40.01 -6.22 -4.91
C ASN A 124 -38.69 -6.07 -5.66
N TYR A 125 -38.56 -5.06 -6.52
CA TYR A 125 -37.33 -4.81 -7.27
C TYR A 125 -36.14 -4.51 -6.34
N ILE A 126 -36.32 -3.57 -5.40
CA ILE A 126 -35.28 -3.19 -4.44
C ILE A 126 -34.86 -4.40 -3.59
N ARG A 127 -35.81 -5.14 -3.03
CA ARG A 127 -35.52 -6.34 -2.22
C ARG A 127 -34.81 -7.42 -3.03
N THR A 128 -35.19 -7.60 -4.30
CA THR A 128 -34.57 -8.59 -5.19
C THR A 128 -33.12 -8.25 -5.50
N ILE A 129 -32.81 -6.99 -5.81
CA ILE A 129 -31.42 -6.52 -5.99
C ILE A 129 -30.59 -6.85 -4.75
N TRP A 130 -31.03 -6.37 -3.58
CA TRP A 130 -30.23 -6.46 -2.36
C TRP A 130 -30.07 -7.89 -1.86
N SER A 131 -31.10 -8.72 -1.99
CA SER A 131 -31.02 -10.14 -1.66
C SER A 131 -30.06 -10.87 -2.60
N SER A 132 -30.10 -10.56 -3.90
CA SER A 132 -29.18 -11.14 -4.89
C SER A 132 -27.73 -10.72 -4.62
N LEU A 133 -27.48 -9.45 -4.32
CA LEU A 133 -26.15 -8.96 -3.94
C LEU A 133 -25.65 -9.64 -2.66
N ARG A 134 -26.51 -9.81 -1.66
CA ARG A 134 -26.18 -10.50 -0.40
C ARG A 134 -25.81 -11.97 -0.63
N GLN A 135 -26.50 -12.66 -1.53
CA GLN A 135 -26.16 -14.05 -1.89
C GLN A 135 -24.81 -14.13 -2.63
N ASN A 136 -24.40 -13.06 -3.31
CA ASN A 136 -23.15 -12.96 -4.06
C ASN A 136 -22.06 -12.16 -3.30
N GLN A 137 -22.12 -12.13 -1.97
CA GLN A 137 -21.23 -11.32 -1.15
C GLN A 137 -19.74 -11.64 -1.37
N GLN A 138 -19.39 -12.91 -1.61
CA GLN A 138 -18.01 -13.30 -1.92
C GLN A 138 -17.50 -12.67 -3.22
N ALA A 139 -18.34 -12.59 -4.26
CA ALA A 139 -17.97 -11.93 -5.51
C ALA A 139 -17.75 -10.43 -5.31
N LEU A 140 -18.60 -9.78 -4.50
CA LEU A 140 -18.43 -8.37 -4.13
C LEU A 140 -17.12 -8.11 -3.37
N TYR A 141 -16.76 -8.99 -2.43
CA TYR A 141 -15.47 -8.93 -1.75
C TYR A 141 -14.30 -9.13 -2.72
N GLY A 142 -14.41 -10.08 -3.66
CA GLY A 142 -13.42 -10.26 -4.74
C GLY A 142 -13.23 -9.01 -5.60
N LEU A 143 -14.31 -8.25 -5.80
CA LEU A 143 -14.31 -6.97 -6.52
C LEU A 143 -13.89 -5.77 -5.68
N GLY A 144 -13.49 -5.98 -4.42
CA GLY A 144 -12.92 -4.94 -3.57
C GLY A 144 -13.92 -4.21 -2.69
N LEU A 145 -15.11 -4.76 -2.44
CA LEU A 145 -15.92 -4.34 -1.30
C LEU A 145 -15.11 -4.59 -0.02
N SER A 146 -15.01 -3.62 0.88
CA SER A 146 -14.23 -3.82 2.11
C SER A 146 -15.00 -4.72 3.09
N GLY A 147 -14.31 -5.45 3.97
CA GLY A 147 -14.97 -6.25 5.01
C GLY A 147 -15.83 -5.41 5.96
N ARG A 148 -15.43 -4.15 6.22
CA ARG A 148 -16.20 -3.20 7.02
C ARG A 148 -17.50 -2.83 6.30
N ASP A 149 -17.39 -2.39 5.06
CA ASP A 149 -18.54 -1.91 4.29
C ASP A 149 -19.49 -3.07 3.99
N GLY A 150 -18.94 -4.24 3.64
CA GLY A 150 -19.73 -5.46 3.45
C GLY A 150 -20.44 -5.94 4.72
N HIS A 151 -19.83 -5.78 5.91
CA HIS A 151 -20.53 -6.05 7.17
C HIS A 151 -21.63 -5.01 7.45
N ALA A 152 -21.37 -3.73 7.19
CA ALA A 152 -22.37 -2.66 7.38
C ALA A 152 -23.56 -2.82 6.42
N THR A 153 -23.32 -3.22 5.16
CA THR A 153 -24.34 -3.45 4.14
C THR A 153 -25.11 -4.76 4.35
N PHE A 154 -24.41 -5.89 4.55
CA PHE A 154 -25.00 -7.24 4.49
C PHE A 154 -25.09 -7.98 5.84
N GLY A 155 -24.64 -7.34 6.92
CA GLY A 155 -24.64 -7.89 8.27
C GLY A 155 -26.01 -7.88 8.95
N ASN A 156 -26.02 -7.72 10.27
CA ASN A 156 -27.23 -7.88 11.09
C ASN A 156 -28.32 -6.85 10.79
N ASN A 157 -27.95 -5.67 10.30
CA ASN A 157 -28.88 -4.57 9.99
C ASN A 157 -29.41 -4.60 8.54
N PHE A 158 -29.07 -5.62 7.74
CA PHE A 158 -29.39 -5.66 6.32
C PHE A 158 -30.86 -5.34 6.00
N VAL A 159 -31.81 -5.98 6.70
CA VAL A 159 -33.25 -5.78 6.46
C VAL A 159 -33.66 -4.35 6.79
N ASN A 160 -33.15 -3.79 7.89
CA ASN A 160 -33.43 -2.41 8.29
C ASN A 160 -32.87 -1.42 7.28
N ASN A 161 -31.65 -1.63 6.79
CA ASN A 161 -31.04 -0.78 5.77
C ASN A 161 -31.88 -0.76 4.48
N VAL A 162 -32.29 -1.93 3.99
CA VAL A 162 -33.16 -2.03 2.80
C VAL A 162 -34.50 -1.33 3.03
N ASN A 163 -35.09 -1.46 4.22
CA ASN A 163 -36.33 -0.77 4.57
C ASN A 163 -36.16 0.75 4.66
N LEU A 164 -35.01 1.25 5.14
CA LEU A 164 -34.73 2.70 5.16
C LEU A 164 -34.61 3.27 3.75
N ILE A 165 -34.06 2.51 2.80
CA ILE A 165 -34.01 2.89 1.38
C ILE A 165 -35.41 2.95 0.80
N THR A 166 -36.22 1.90 0.99
CA THR A 166 -37.59 1.90 0.47
C THR A 166 -38.42 3.00 1.12
N GLN A 167 -38.23 3.34 2.39
CA GLN A 167 -38.91 4.43 3.10
C GLN A 167 -38.45 5.83 2.68
N GLY A 168 -37.20 5.99 2.24
CA GLY A 168 -36.65 7.29 1.86
C GLY A 168 -37.17 7.84 0.52
N PHE A 169 -37.82 7.04 -0.33
CA PHE A 169 -38.44 7.55 -1.56
C PHE A 169 -39.44 8.66 -1.25
N THR A 170 -39.33 9.79 -1.94
CA THR A 170 -40.32 10.87 -1.83
C THR A 170 -41.70 10.36 -2.21
N ASP A 171 -42.76 10.91 -1.63
CA ASP A 171 -44.14 10.41 -1.86
C ASP A 171 -44.50 10.34 -3.34
N ARG A 172 -44.12 11.37 -4.11
CA ARG A 172 -44.35 11.41 -5.56
C ARG A 172 -43.53 10.36 -6.31
N SER A 173 -42.26 10.16 -5.94
CA SER A 173 -41.43 9.11 -6.55
C SER A 173 -42.01 7.73 -6.22
N ARG A 174 -42.35 7.48 -4.96
CA ARG A 174 -42.96 6.21 -4.52
C ARG A 174 -44.26 5.92 -5.28
N GLN A 175 -45.14 6.92 -5.39
CA GLN A 175 -46.39 6.77 -6.12
C GLN A 175 -46.14 6.43 -7.60
N LEU A 176 -45.28 7.21 -8.27
CA LEU A 176 -44.97 7.03 -9.68
C LEU A 176 -44.34 5.66 -9.97
N PHE A 177 -43.47 5.18 -9.08
CA PHE A 177 -42.71 3.94 -9.28
C PHE A 177 -43.41 2.68 -8.76
N SER A 178 -44.49 2.81 -7.98
CA SER A 178 -45.14 1.71 -7.26
C SER A 178 -45.46 0.48 -8.12
N ASN A 179 -45.95 0.69 -9.35
CA ASN A 179 -46.39 -0.36 -10.26
C ASN A 179 -45.38 -0.70 -11.38
N GLY A 180 -44.23 -0.03 -11.44
CA GLY A 180 -43.18 -0.34 -12.41
C GLY A 180 -43.52 0.00 -13.87
N ILE A 181 -44.40 0.96 -14.14
CA ILE A 181 -44.74 1.39 -15.53
C ILE A 181 -44.39 2.85 -15.83
N ALA A 182 -43.67 3.53 -14.94
CA ALA A 182 -43.30 4.93 -15.11
C ALA A 182 -42.47 5.15 -16.39
N THR A 183 -42.76 6.21 -17.15
CA THR A 183 -41.98 6.62 -18.32
C THR A 183 -40.99 7.74 -17.98
N LEU A 184 -39.98 7.95 -18.83
CA LEU A 184 -39.00 9.04 -18.65
C LEU A 184 -39.65 10.43 -18.73
N ASP A 185 -40.71 10.59 -19.52
CA ASP A 185 -41.49 11.83 -19.56
C ASP A 185 -42.21 12.08 -18.23
N GLN A 186 -42.82 11.05 -17.63
CA GLN A 186 -43.47 11.17 -16.32
C GLN A 186 -42.44 11.47 -15.21
N ILE A 187 -41.26 10.86 -15.28
CA ILE A 187 -40.16 11.13 -14.36
C ILE A 187 -39.70 12.60 -14.47
N ALA A 188 -39.63 13.15 -15.68
CA ALA A 188 -39.26 14.55 -15.91
C ALA A 188 -40.24 15.58 -15.30
N LEU A 189 -41.45 15.14 -14.91
CA LEU A 189 -42.47 15.93 -14.23
C LEU A 189 -42.41 15.84 -12.70
N LEU A 190 -41.55 15.00 -12.14
CA LEU A 190 -41.32 14.97 -10.70
C LEU A 190 -40.77 16.32 -10.20
N PRO A 191 -41.00 16.68 -8.93
CA PRO A 191 -40.45 17.89 -8.35
C PRO A 191 -38.94 17.98 -8.55
N ARG A 192 -38.51 19.12 -9.07
CA ARG A 192 -37.09 19.43 -9.27
C ARG A 192 -36.53 20.05 -8.01
N VAL A 193 -35.22 19.97 -7.85
CA VAL A 193 -34.53 20.75 -6.82
C VAL A 193 -34.81 22.24 -7.01
N THR A 194 -35.01 22.95 -5.90
CA THR A 194 -35.17 24.40 -5.84
C THR A 194 -34.26 24.94 -4.74
N PRO A 195 -34.06 26.27 -4.63
CA PRO A 195 -33.29 26.86 -3.53
C PRO A 195 -33.81 26.53 -2.12
N THR A 196 -35.06 26.07 -2.01
CA THR A 196 -35.74 25.79 -0.74
C THR A 196 -36.11 24.32 -0.55
N TRP A 197 -35.93 23.47 -1.58
CA TRP A 197 -36.29 22.05 -1.50
C TRP A 197 -35.35 21.17 -2.34
N PRO A 198 -34.83 20.05 -1.78
CA PRO A 198 -34.88 19.64 -0.38
C PRO A 198 -34.21 20.64 0.58
N THR A 199 -34.63 20.63 1.85
CA THR A 199 -34.11 21.57 2.86
C THR A 199 -32.60 21.36 3.11
N PRO A 200 -31.83 22.40 3.46
CA PRO A 200 -30.42 22.24 3.81
C PRO A 200 -30.21 21.22 4.94
N GLY A 201 -29.17 20.39 4.81
CA GLY A 201 -28.85 19.33 5.78
C GLY A 201 -29.62 18.02 5.59
N THR A 202 -30.53 17.95 4.61
CA THR A 202 -31.12 16.69 4.17
C THR A 202 -30.08 15.82 3.46
N ARG A 203 -30.32 14.51 3.52
CA ARG A 203 -29.55 13.53 2.75
C ARG A 203 -30.37 13.05 1.58
N CYS A 204 -29.81 13.14 0.38
CA CYS A 204 -30.58 12.95 -0.85
C CYS A 204 -29.88 12.00 -1.82
N ILE A 205 -30.67 11.15 -2.49
CA ILE A 205 -30.28 10.52 -3.76
C ILE A 205 -31.08 11.19 -4.87
N TYR A 206 -30.39 11.66 -5.89
CA TYR A 206 -30.97 12.39 -7.01
C TYR A 206 -30.59 11.75 -8.34
N ILE A 207 -31.35 12.11 -9.38
CA ILE A 207 -30.94 11.90 -10.76
C ILE A 207 -30.72 13.24 -11.45
N ARG A 208 -29.75 13.29 -12.36
CA ARG A 208 -29.71 14.29 -13.44
C ARG A 208 -30.31 13.66 -14.68
N LEU A 209 -31.42 14.22 -15.16
CA LEU A 209 -32.09 13.77 -16.37
C LEU A 209 -31.89 14.81 -17.47
N TYR A 210 -31.18 14.42 -18.52
CA TYR A 210 -30.84 15.27 -19.66
C TYR A 210 -31.77 14.98 -20.85
N ARG A 211 -32.52 15.97 -21.29
CA ARG A 211 -33.45 15.88 -22.43
C ARG A 211 -32.76 16.44 -23.68
N ARG A 212 -32.22 15.56 -24.51
CA ARG A 212 -31.49 15.92 -25.72
C ARG A 212 -32.44 15.90 -26.91
N ARG A 213 -32.63 17.05 -27.56
CA ARG A 213 -33.46 17.16 -28.76
C ARG A 213 -32.61 16.80 -29.97
N GLN A 214 -32.91 15.67 -30.60
CA GLN A 214 -32.19 15.18 -31.77
C GLN A 214 -33.21 14.72 -32.83
N ASP A 215 -33.12 15.27 -34.04
CA ASP A 215 -33.95 14.91 -35.20
C ASP A 215 -35.46 14.98 -34.93
N GLY A 216 -35.90 15.99 -34.18
CA GLY A 216 -37.32 16.16 -33.81
C GLY A 216 -37.81 15.25 -32.68
N SER A 217 -36.96 14.37 -32.14
CA SER A 217 -37.26 13.46 -31.03
C SER A 217 -36.49 13.83 -29.75
N ILE A 218 -37.03 13.48 -28.58
CA ILE A 218 -36.32 13.62 -27.30
C ILE A 218 -35.59 12.32 -26.99
N ARG A 219 -34.27 12.39 -26.86
CA ARG A 219 -33.43 11.31 -26.34
C ARG A 219 -32.98 11.65 -24.93
N TYR A 220 -33.05 10.66 -24.04
CA TYR A 220 -32.70 10.84 -22.65
C TYR A 220 -31.24 10.43 -22.37
N ALA A 221 -30.63 11.08 -21.40
CA ALA A 221 -29.46 10.59 -20.70
C ALA A 221 -29.63 10.79 -19.20
N ILE A 222 -29.02 9.93 -18.39
CA ILE A 222 -29.26 9.89 -16.96
C ILE A 222 -27.98 9.64 -16.16
N TYR A 223 -27.80 10.46 -15.13
CA TYR A 223 -26.83 10.28 -14.06
C TYR A 223 -27.58 10.11 -12.75
N ALA A 224 -27.08 9.28 -11.85
CA ALA A 224 -27.55 9.21 -10.47
C ALA A 224 -26.42 9.61 -9.54
N GLY A 225 -26.75 10.33 -8.47
CA GLY A 225 -25.77 10.81 -7.50
C GLY A 225 -26.38 10.96 -6.12
N GLN A 226 -25.52 11.18 -5.13
CA GLN A 226 -25.92 11.48 -3.76
C GLN A 226 -25.44 12.85 -3.29
N SER A 227 -26.16 13.42 -2.31
CA SER A 227 -25.75 14.64 -1.61
C SER A 227 -26.01 14.49 -0.12
N VAL A 228 -25.02 14.90 0.66
CA VAL A 228 -25.05 14.92 2.12
C VAL A 228 -25.15 16.37 2.64
N GLN A 229 -25.10 17.33 1.71
CA GLN A 229 -25.20 18.78 1.89
C GLN A 229 -26.43 19.31 1.13
N HIS A 230 -26.59 20.64 1.08
CA HIS A 230 -27.70 21.29 0.40
C HIS A 230 -27.72 20.95 -1.11
N LEU A 231 -28.74 20.20 -1.54
CA LEU A 231 -28.81 19.67 -2.90
C LEU A 231 -28.87 20.77 -3.99
N TRP A 232 -29.41 21.94 -3.68
CA TRP A 232 -29.39 23.08 -4.60
C TRP A 232 -27.95 23.52 -4.94
N GLN A 233 -27.05 23.57 -3.96
CA GLN A 233 -25.64 23.89 -4.21
C GLN A 233 -25.00 22.84 -5.11
N ARG A 234 -25.29 21.55 -4.87
CA ARG A 234 -24.84 20.47 -5.75
C ARG A 234 -25.40 20.61 -7.17
N CYS A 235 -26.63 21.09 -7.33
CA CYS A 235 -27.18 21.40 -8.65
C CYS A 235 -26.38 22.49 -9.36
N MET A 236 -26.10 23.59 -8.67
CA MET A 236 -25.30 24.68 -9.23
C MET A 236 -23.89 24.24 -9.63
N LEU A 237 -23.26 23.36 -8.84
CA LEU A 237 -21.96 22.77 -9.18
C LEU A 237 -22.04 21.94 -10.48
N HIS A 238 -23.08 21.11 -10.65
CA HIS A 238 -23.28 20.39 -11.91
C HIS A 238 -23.49 21.32 -13.11
N GLU A 239 -24.12 22.48 -12.91
CA GLU A 239 -24.28 23.47 -13.98
C GLU A 239 -22.94 24.11 -14.37
N SER A 240 -22.12 24.51 -13.39
CA SER A 240 -20.78 25.08 -13.64
C SER A 240 -19.82 24.07 -14.27
N ASP A 241 -19.88 22.82 -13.81
CA ASP A 241 -18.97 21.76 -14.24
C ASP A 241 -19.28 21.19 -15.63
N THR A 242 -20.39 21.61 -16.24
CA THR A 242 -20.75 21.13 -17.57
C THR A 242 -19.69 21.47 -18.63
N GLN A 243 -18.72 22.35 -18.36
CA GLN A 243 -17.57 22.62 -19.25
C GLN A 243 -16.43 21.59 -19.14
N LYS A 244 -16.38 20.77 -18.08
CA LYS A 244 -15.34 19.74 -17.88
C LYS A 244 -15.40 18.67 -18.98
N GLN A 245 -14.26 18.09 -19.33
CA GLN A 245 -14.14 17.10 -20.40
C GLN A 245 -14.33 15.65 -19.90
N THR A 246 -15.38 15.40 -19.11
CA THR A 246 -15.71 14.04 -18.62
C THR A 246 -16.82 13.40 -19.46
N PHE A 247 -16.92 12.08 -19.47
CA PHE A 247 -17.98 11.38 -20.23
C PHE A 247 -19.38 11.88 -19.87
N HIS A 248 -19.63 12.12 -18.58
CA HIS A 248 -20.90 12.65 -18.09
C HIS A 248 -21.18 14.05 -18.63
N TYR A 249 -20.26 15.00 -18.45
CA TYR A 249 -20.48 16.38 -18.89
C TYR A 249 -20.47 16.54 -20.41
N ASN A 250 -19.74 15.69 -21.15
CA ASN A 250 -19.80 15.59 -22.60
C ASN A 250 -21.22 15.24 -23.10
N VAL A 251 -21.96 14.42 -22.35
CA VAL A 251 -23.37 14.10 -22.64
C VAL A 251 -24.30 15.20 -22.14
N ALA A 252 -24.04 15.78 -20.96
CA ALA A 252 -24.84 16.87 -20.40
C ALA A 252 -24.88 18.10 -21.32
N ARG A 253 -23.75 18.47 -21.97
CA ARG A 253 -23.66 19.59 -22.93
C ARG A 253 -24.56 19.46 -24.15
N GLN A 254 -25.04 18.26 -24.46
CA GLN A 254 -25.94 18.02 -25.59
C GLN A 254 -27.40 18.39 -25.27
N ALA A 255 -27.73 18.65 -24.01
CA ALA A 255 -29.03 19.15 -23.59
C ALA A 255 -28.96 20.66 -23.33
N ALA A 256 -30.04 21.37 -23.66
CA ALA A 256 -30.18 22.78 -23.30
C ALA A 256 -30.33 22.93 -21.78
N GLU A 257 -29.98 24.09 -21.21
CA GLU A 257 -29.95 24.32 -19.76
C GLU A 257 -31.29 23.98 -19.08
N GLN A 258 -32.40 24.44 -19.65
CA GLN A 258 -33.76 24.16 -19.17
C GLN A 258 -34.16 22.67 -19.22
N ASP A 259 -33.41 21.88 -19.98
CA ASP A 259 -33.59 20.45 -20.23
C ASP A 259 -32.55 19.59 -19.45
N ARG A 260 -31.74 20.20 -18.56
CA ARG A 260 -30.84 19.55 -17.59
C ARG A 260 -31.49 19.50 -16.21
N LEU A 261 -32.28 18.46 -15.95
CA LEU A 261 -33.12 18.40 -14.75
C LEU A 261 -32.37 17.72 -13.59
N MET A 262 -32.39 18.30 -12.39
CA MET A 262 -32.02 17.57 -11.16
C MET A 262 -33.28 17.25 -10.35
N ILE A 263 -33.53 15.95 -10.15
CA ILE A 263 -34.75 15.43 -9.54
C ILE A 263 -34.37 14.60 -8.30
N PRO A 264 -34.75 15.02 -7.09
CA PRO A 264 -34.56 14.22 -5.87
C PRO A 264 -35.51 13.01 -5.88
N ILE A 265 -34.94 11.81 -5.78
CA ILE A 265 -35.70 10.53 -5.79
C ILE A 265 -35.93 10.02 -4.37
N ILE A 266 -34.87 10.08 -3.55
CA ILE A 266 -34.86 9.65 -2.15
C ILE A 266 -34.41 10.85 -1.31
N VAL A 267 -35.15 11.18 -0.26
CA VAL A 267 -34.85 12.29 0.66
C VAL A 267 -35.07 11.80 2.08
N TRP A 268 -34.06 11.98 2.93
CA TRP A 268 -34.19 11.86 4.38
C TRP A 268 -33.99 13.22 5.03
N GLU A 269 -34.87 13.52 5.98
CA GLU A 269 -34.84 14.74 6.76
C GLU A 269 -33.60 14.77 7.66
N SER A 270 -33.14 15.98 8.00
CA SER A 270 -31.91 16.18 8.78
C SER A 270 -31.93 15.55 10.18
N ASN A 271 -33.12 15.28 10.72
CA ASN A 271 -33.32 14.57 11.98
C ASN A 271 -33.23 13.04 11.88
N GLN A 272 -33.16 12.48 10.66
CA GLN A 272 -33.02 11.05 10.44
C GLN A 272 -31.54 10.66 10.39
N ALA A 273 -31.13 9.80 11.33
CA ALA A 273 -29.77 9.29 11.40
C ALA A 273 -29.51 8.24 10.30
N ILE A 274 -29.17 8.70 9.10
CA ILE A 274 -28.74 7.85 7.98
C ILE A 274 -27.21 7.73 8.02
N SER A 275 -26.65 6.58 7.68
CA SER A 275 -25.19 6.40 7.56
C SER A 275 -24.72 6.55 6.12
N LEU A 276 -23.43 6.74 5.88
CA LEU A 276 -22.88 6.80 4.51
C LEU A 276 -23.08 5.47 3.78
N GLU A 277 -23.06 4.34 4.49
CA GLU A 277 -23.29 3.03 3.90
C GLU A 277 -24.72 2.88 3.39
N ILE A 278 -25.72 3.42 4.10
CA ILE A 278 -27.11 3.45 3.63
C ILE A 278 -27.23 4.39 2.42
N MET A 279 -26.53 5.52 2.42
CA MET A 279 -26.46 6.43 1.27
C MET A 279 -25.92 5.71 0.03
N ASN A 280 -24.78 5.02 0.16
CA ASN A 280 -24.18 4.26 -0.93
C ASN A 280 -25.09 3.13 -1.43
N MET A 281 -25.81 2.45 -0.53
CA MET A 281 -26.82 1.48 -0.93
C MET A 281 -27.97 2.13 -1.70
N ALA A 282 -28.46 3.27 -1.24
CA ALA A 282 -29.57 3.95 -1.90
C ALA A 282 -29.18 4.53 -3.26
N GLU A 283 -27.99 5.13 -3.36
CA GLU A 283 -27.41 5.56 -4.62
C GLU A 283 -27.30 4.38 -5.59
N GLN A 284 -26.67 3.27 -5.18
CA GLN A 284 -26.58 2.06 -6.00
C GLN A 284 -27.95 1.55 -6.45
N THR A 285 -28.96 1.63 -5.59
CA THR A 285 -30.34 1.25 -5.91
C THR A 285 -30.86 2.08 -7.08
N VAL A 286 -30.68 3.40 -7.04
CA VAL A 286 -31.12 4.33 -8.09
C VAL A 286 -30.33 4.13 -9.39
N LEU A 287 -29.00 3.91 -9.32
CA LEU A 287 -28.18 3.56 -10.48
C LEU A 287 -28.75 2.34 -11.21
N LEU A 288 -29.10 1.29 -10.46
CA LEU A 288 -29.65 0.05 -11.02
C LEU A 288 -31.10 0.19 -11.48
N MET A 289 -31.93 0.98 -10.80
CA MET A 289 -33.31 1.25 -11.22
C MET A 289 -33.36 1.90 -12.61
N PHE A 290 -32.43 2.81 -12.89
CA PHE A 290 -32.39 3.57 -14.14
C PHE A 290 -31.38 3.07 -15.17
N ASN A 291 -30.59 2.04 -14.84
CA ASN A 291 -29.51 1.53 -15.69
C ASN A 291 -28.53 2.63 -16.12
N THR A 292 -27.99 3.35 -15.14
CA THR A 292 -27.22 4.56 -15.41
C THR A 292 -25.73 4.32 -15.71
N TYR A 293 -25.24 3.07 -15.71
CA TYR A 293 -23.87 2.79 -16.14
C TYR A 293 -23.68 3.14 -17.62
N GLY A 294 -22.59 3.83 -17.95
CA GLY A 294 -22.27 4.13 -19.35
C GLY A 294 -21.94 2.86 -20.14
N ASP A 295 -22.43 2.77 -21.39
CA ASP A 295 -22.17 1.62 -22.27
C ASP A 295 -20.66 1.37 -22.47
N TRP A 296 -19.86 2.43 -22.47
CA TRP A 296 -18.41 2.37 -22.58
C TRP A 296 -17.77 1.61 -21.42
N VAL A 297 -18.27 1.76 -20.18
CA VAL A 297 -17.78 1.02 -18.99
C VAL A 297 -18.05 -0.47 -19.12
N LEU A 298 -19.16 -0.83 -19.77
CA LEU A 298 -19.54 -2.21 -20.02
C LEU A 298 -18.83 -2.82 -21.25
N SER A 299 -17.98 -2.05 -21.94
CA SER A 299 -17.28 -2.50 -23.14
C SER A 299 -15.99 -3.26 -22.82
N SER A 300 -15.54 -4.08 -23.77
CA SER A 300 -14.25 -4.77 -23.70
C SER A 300 -13.05 -3.82 -23.73
N GLN A 301 -13.21 -2.63 -24.31
CA GLN A 301 -12.16 -1.60 -24.36
C GLN A 301 -11.91 -1.05 -22.96
N PHE A 302 -12.97 -0.73 -22.22
CA PHE A 302 -12.82 -0.28 -20.83
C PHE A 302 -12.30 -1.40 -19.92
N ASN A 303 -12.69 -2.65 -20.15
CA ASN A 303 -12.13 -3.80 -19.43
C ASN A 303 -10.58 -3.89 -19.56
N ALA A 304 -10.03 -3.52 -20.72
CA ALA A 304 -8.58 -3.51 -20.91
C ALA A 304 -7.87 -2.39 -20.12
N ILE A 305 -8.60 -1.33 -19.74
CA ILE A 305 -8.08 -0.16 -19.03
C ILE A 305 -8.29 -0.31 -17.51
N ASP A 306 -9.51 -0.65 -17.10
CA ASP A 306 -9.90 -0.86 -15.71
C ASP A 306 -10.86 -2.07 -15.60
N ALA A 307 -10.26 -3.26 -15.62
CA ALA A 307 -10.97 -4.53 -15.48
C ALA A 307 -11.79 -4.59 -14.17
N LYS A 308 -11.33 -3.92 -13.11
CA LYS A 308 -12.00 -3.98 -11.81
C LYS A 308 -13.30 -3.18 -11.86
N THR A 309 -13.26 -1.92 -12.27
CA THR A 309 -14.46 -1.08 -12.40
C THR A 309 -15.42 -1.66 -13.45
N HIS A 310 -14.88 -2.18 -14.56
CA HIS A 310 -15.66 -2.94 -15.55
C HIS A 310 -16.41 -4.10 -14.90
N ASN A 311 -15.71 -5.00 -14.19
CA ASN A 311 -16.31 -6.18 -13.59
C ASN A 311 -17.32 -5.83 -12.48
N GLN A 312 -17.09 -4.73 -11.75
CA GLN A 312 -18.08 -4.17 -10.82
C GLN A 312 -19.36 -3.77 -11.54
N ALA A 313 -19.27 -2.96 -12.59
CA ALA A 313 -20.42 -2.52 -13.37
C ALA A 313 -21.15 -3.71 -14.02
N VAL A 314 -20.42 -4.69 -14.56
CA VAL A 314 -20.99 -5.91 -15.15
C VAL A 314 -21.76 -6.73 -14.12
N LEU A 315 -21.21 -6.95 -12.93
CA LEU A 315 -21.92 -7.68 -11.85
C LEU A 315 -23.21 -6.93 -11.46
N MET A 316 -23.11 -5.63 -11.25
CA MET A 316 -24.24 -4.78 -10.87
C MET A 316 -25.34 -4.79 -11.94
N ASN A 317 -24.97 -4.69 -13.21
CA ASN A 317 -25.90 -4.74 -14.33
C ASN A 317 -26.58 -6.13 -14.47
N ARG A 318 -25.85 -7.22 -14.22
CA ARG A 318 -26.43 -8.58 -14.22
C ARG A 318 -27.46 -8.76 -13.11
N VAL A 319 -27.15 -8.30 -11.89
CA VAL A 319 -28.09 -8.33 -10.77
C VAL A 319 -29.34 -7.51 -11.08
N SER A 320 -29.19 -6.31 -11.66
CA SER A 320 -30.33 -5.50 -12.10
C SER A 320 -31.17 -6.22 -13.15
N THR A 321 -30.54 -6.84 -14.15
CA THR A 321 -31.23 -7.59 -15.21
C THR A 321 -32.08 -8.71 -14.64
N LEU A 322 -31.53 -9.50 -13.71
CA LEU A 322 -32.27 -10.56 -13.01
C LEU A 322 -33.44 -10.01 -12.21
N ALA A 323 -33.21 -8.94 -11.44
CA ALA A 323 -34.28 -8.30 -10.69
C ALA A 323 -35.38 -7.75 -11.60
N ARG A 324 -35.02 -7.16 -12.75
CA ARG A 324 -35.98 -6.66 -13.75
C ARG A 324 -36.86 -7.78 -14.29
N SER A 325 -36.26 -8.90 -14.70
CA SER A 325 -37.00 -10.07 -15.19
C SER A 325 -37.90 -10.68 -14.12
N ALA A 326 -37.46 -10.70 -12.85
CA ALA A 326 -38.25 -11.27 -11.75
C ALA A 326 -39.43 -10.40 -11.32
N THR A 327 -39.33 -9.07 -11.46
CA THR A 327 -40.33 -8.14 -10.91
C THR A 327 -41.06 -7.32 -11.97
N ASN A 328 -40.76 -7.52 -13.26
CA ASN A 328 -41.23 -6.68 -14.37
C ASN A 328 -40.84 -5.21 -14.24
N TRP A 329 -39.67 -4.91 -13.66
CA TRP A 329 -39.18 -3.53 -13.56
C TRP A 329 -38.75 -3.00 -14.96
N PRO A 330 -39.14 -1.77 -15.36
CA PRO A 330 -39.04 -1.34 -16.75
C PRO A 330 -37.62 -0.94 -17.13
N LEU A 331 -37.13 -1.39 -18.29
CA LEU A 331 -35.86 -0.95 -18.85
C LEU A 331 -36.03 0.42 -19.53
N TYR A 332 -35.40 1.44 -18.97
CA TYR A 332 -35.45 2.79 -19.51
C TYR A 332 -34.51 2.93 -20.72
N ASN A 333 -35.04 3.44 -21.83
CA ASN A 333 -34.24 3.79 -23.00
C ASN A 333 -33.57 5.16 -22.79
N ALA A 334 -32.56 5.20 -21.93
CA ALA A 334 -31.74 6.38 -21.67
C ALA A 334 -30.26 6.01 -21.72
N LYS A 335 -29.42 6.96 -22.14
CA LYS A 335 -27.97 6.80 -22.08
C LYS A 335 -27.49 7.01 -20.64
N GLY A 336 -26.97 5.97 -20.00
CA GLY A 336 -26.34 6.07 -18.69
C GLY A 336 -25.02 6.84 -18.72
N THR A 337 -24.70 7.57 -17.65
CA THR A 337 -23.45 8.34 -17.53
C THR A 337 -22.66 8.12 -16.25
N ASN A 338 -23.06 7.20 -15.37
CA ASN A 338 -22.24 6.80 -14.21
C ASN A 338 -21.11 5.86 -14.63
N THR A 339 -19.94 6.02 -14.01
CA THR A 339 -18.77 5.16 -14.24
C THR A 339 -18.62 4.08 -13.18
N CYS A 340 -18.78 4.46 -11.91
CA CYS A 340 -18.44 3.64 -10.77
C CYS A 340 -19.66 3.29 -9.91
N SER A 341 -19.50 2.28 -9.06
CA SER A 341 -20.49 1.89 -8.06
C SER A 341 -20.14 2.51 -6.70
N PRO A 342 -21.08 3.15 -6.00
CA PRO A 342 -20.85 3.72 -4.67
C PRO A 342 -20.65 2.66 -3.57
N LEU A 343 -20.89 1.38 -3.86
CA LEU A 343 -20.60 0.30 -2.91
C LEU A 343 -19.12 0.01 -2.78
N PHE A 344 -18.32 0.39 -3.77
CA PHE A 344 -16.89 0.23 -3.70
C PHE A 344 -16.27 1.57 -3.33
N PRO A 345 -15.40 1.63 -2.30
CA PRO A 345 -14.75 2.87 -1.95
C PRO A 345 -14.00 3.39 -3.17
N PHE A 346 -14.31 4.62 -3.58
CA PHE A 346 -13.47 5.40 -4.48
C PHE A 346 -12.13 5.57 -3.79
N ARG A 347 -11.19 4.69 -4.14
CA ARG A 347 -9.80 4.93 -3.77
C ARG A 347 -9.20 5.72 -4.90
N THR A 348 -9.07 7.01 -4.64
CA THR A 348 -8.30 7.95 -5.47
C THR A 348 -6.86 7.47 -5.69
N SER A 349 -6.35 6.58 -4.83
CA SER A 349 -5.02 5.99 -4.96
C SER A 349 -5.07 4.46 -5.04
N GLN A 350 -4.33 3.92 -6.01
CA GLN A 350 -4.08 2.48 -6.15
C GLN A 350 -3.57 1.87 -4.83
N PRO A 351 -3.91 0.63 -4.48
CA PRO A 351 -3.36 -0.02 -3.29
C PRO A 351 -1.84 -0.19 -3.41
N PHE A 352 -1.17 -0.35 -2.27
CA PHE A 352 0.13 -0.99 -2.24
C PHE A 352 -0.04 -2.49 -2.46
N HIS A 353 0.54 -3.01 -3.53
CA HIS A 353 0.66 -4.44 -3.78
C HIS A 353 1.94 -4.97 -3.18
N CYS A 354 1.84 -5.98 -2.33
CA CYS A 354 2.99 -6.57 -1.68
C CYS A 354 3.11 -8.07 -1.92
N HIS A 355 4.36 -8.52 -2.02
CA HIS A 355 4.69 -9.93 -2.15
C HIS A 355 5.92 -10.24 -1.31
N ARG A 356 5.95 -11.46 -0.77
CA ARG A 356 7.03 -11.92 0.09
C ARG A 356 8.01 -12.76 -0.72
N SER A 357 9.29 -12.38 -0.67
CA SER A 357 10.40 -13.20 -1.13
C SER A 357 10.93 -14.00 0.07
N PRO A 358 10.67 -15.32 0.15
CA PRO A 358 11.11 -16.11 1.30
C PRO A 358 12.63 -16.20 1.34
N ALA A 359 13.17 -16.38 2.55
CA ALA A 359 14.58 -16.70 2.73
C ALA A 359 14.92 -18.01 1.99
N LYS A 360 16.06 -18.05 1.31
CA LYS A 360 16.50 -19.22 0.52
C LYS A 360 17.78 -19.80 1.11
N ALA A 361 18.02 -21.08 0.82
CA ALA A 361 19.31 -21.72 1.08
C ALA A 361 20.46 -20.91 0.44
N GLY A 362 21.62 -20.85 1.11
CA GLY A 362 22.77 -20.05 0.66
C GLY A 362 22.84 -18.62 1.21
N GLY A 363 22.05 -18.27 2.23
CA GLY A 363 22.18 -17.00 2.95
C GLY A 363 21.36 -15.83 2.37
N HIS A 364 20.50 -16.08 1.38
CA HIS A 364 19.55 -15.08 0.90
C HIS A 364 18.48 -14.82 1.95
N ARG A 365 18.47 -13.61 2.48
CA ARG A 365 17.54 -13.15 3.52
C ARG A 365 16.16 -12.93 2.93
N GLY A 366 15.13 -13.23 3.72
CA GLY A 366 13.74 -12.96 3.34
C GLY A 366 13.45 -11.47 3.31
N MET A 367 12.60 -11.04 2.39
CA MET A 367 12.22 -9.64 2.21
C MET A 367 10.79 -9.55 1.71
N THR A 368 10.05 -8.58 2.23
CA THR A 368 8.73 -8.22 1.71
C THR A 368 8.84 -6.92 0.92
N THR A 369 8.36 -6.92 -0.32
CA THR A 369 8.38 -5.74 -1.19
C THR A 369 6.96 -5.25 -1.40
N TYR A 370 6.75 -3.95 -1.23
CA TYR A 370 5.51 -3.22 -1.41
C TYR A 370 5.67 -2.28 -2.59
N ARG A 371 4.70 -2.26 -3.51
CA ARG A 371 4.72 -1.44 -4.72
C ARG A 371 3.42 -0.68 -4.87
N GLN A 372 3.51 0.57 -5.30
CA GLN A 372 2.33 1.34 -5.66
C GLN A 372 2.66 2.20 -6.87
N PRO A 373 1.86 2.16 -7.94
CA PRO A 373 2.07 3.01 -9.11
C PRO A 373 1.75 4.46 -8.77
N ARG A 374 2.59 5.37 -9.25
CA ARG A 374 2.55 6.81 -8.97
C ARG A 374 2.99 7.60 -10.20
N LEU A 375 2.41 8.79 -10.35
CA LEU A 375 2.93 9.82 -11.24
C LEU A 375 3.78 10.78 -10.42
N CYS A 376 4.90 11.21 -10.99
CA CYS A 376 5.79 12.18 -10.38
C CYS A 376 5.49 13.56 -10.95
N HIS A 377 4.70 14.36 -10.23
CA HIS A 377 4.52 15.78 -10.55
C HIS A 377 5.48 16.64 -9.71
N PRO A 378 6.08 17.68 -10.32
CA PRO A 378 6.88 18.62 -9.55
C PRO A 378 5.96 19.46 -8.67
N ASN A 379 6.37 19.66 -7.42
CA ASN A 379 5.78 20.69 -6.58
C ASN A 379 6.30 22.09 -7.01
N PRO A 380 5.74 23.19 -6.47
CA PRO A 380 6.17 24.56 -6.81
C PRO A 380 7.66 24.83 -6.56
N SER A 381 8.29 24.10 -5.61
CA SER A 381 9.74 24.19 -5.33
C SER A 381 10.62 23.37 -6.29
N GLY A 382 10.01 22.69 -7.27
CA GLY A 382 10.70 21.83 -8.24
C GLY A 382 11.21 20.51 -7.66
N THR A 383 10.75 20.09 -6.48
CA THR A 383 10.95 18.73 -5.95
C THR A 383 9.74 17.85 -6.26
N PHE A 384 9.96 16.55 -6.34
CA PHE A 384 8.91 15.59 -6.65
C PHE A 384 8.58 14.82 -5.38
N ASP A 385 7.54 15.25 -4.67
CA ASP A 385 7.20 14.72 -3.36
C ASP A 385 5.95 13.85 -3.45
N ILE A 386 6.06 12.61 -2.97
CA ILE A 386 4.93 11.72 -2.80
C ILE A 386 4.46 11.83 -1.36
N ILE A 387 3.23 12.29 -1.19
CA ILE A 387 2.58 12.46 0.11
C ILE A 387 1.74 11.22 0.43
N LEU A 388 2.01 10.63 1.59
CA LEU A 388 1.23 9.53 2.15
C LEU A 388 0.47 10.04 3.36
N CYS A 389 -0.85 10.18 3.23
CA CYS A 389 -1.72 10.56 4.34
C CYS A 389 -1.99 9.36 5.24
N ILE A 390 -1.63 9.50 6.53
CA ILE A 390 -1.82 8.49 7.55
C ILE A 390 -2.84 8.95 8.59
N THR A 391 -3.60 8.02 9.14
CA THR A 391 -4.55 8.24 10.23
C THR A 391 -4.10 7.42 11.44
N HIS A 392 -3.97 8.10 12.57
CA HIS A 392 -3.65 7.47 13.85
C HIS A 392 -4.89 6.89 14.52
N SER A 393 -4.70 6.00 15.49
CA SER A 393 -5.81 5.47 16.30
C SER A 393 -6.59 6.55 17.07
N SER A 394 -6.02 7.73 17.28
CA SER A 394 -6.70 8.91 17.85
C SER A 394 -7.65 9.60 16.86
N GLY A 395 -7.60 9.26 15.57
CA GLY A 395 -8.28 9.98 14.50
C GLY A 395 -7.45 11.13 13.89
N THR A 396 -6.30 11.46 14.46
CA THR A 396 -5.40 12.49 13.94
C THR A 396 -4.85 12.09 12.56
N LEU A 397 -4.74 13.07 11.66
CA LEU A 397 -4.12 12.90 10.35
C LEU A 397 -2.68 13.42 10.37
N GLU A 398 -1.76 12.67 9.79
CA GLU A 398 -0.36 13.05 9.57
C GLU A 398 0.01 12.81 8.09
N GLN A 399 0.97 13.57 7.58
CA GLN A 399 1.50 13.39 6.23
C GLN A 399 2.95 12.90 6.28
N LEU A 400 3.21 11.76 5.63
CA LEU A 400 4.57 11.26 5.40
C LEU A 400 5.01 11.62 3.97
N VAL A 401 6.13 12.33 3.85
CA VAL A 401 6.67 12.76 2.55
C VAL A 401 7.85 11.88 2.15
N VAL A 402 7.78 11.34 0.93
CA VAL A 402 8.90 10.66 0.25
C VAL A 402 9.28 11.45 -0.99
N THR A 403 10.51 11.95 -1.03
CA THR A 403 11.02 12.75 -2.15
C THR A 403 11.66 11.86 -3.21
N ALA A 404 11.15 11.95 -4.43
CA ALA A 404 11.71 11.32 -5.60
C ALA A 404 12.96 12.09 -6.12
N PRO A 405 14.02 11.40 -6.57
CA PRO A 405 15.20 12.04 -7.13
C PRO A 405 14.90 12.73 -8.46
N LYS A 406 15.34 13.98 -8.63
CA LYS A 406 15.18 14.74 -9.89
C LYS A 406 15.65 13.98 -11.13
N GLN A 407 16.66 13.11 -10.99
CA GLN A 407 17.22 12.35 -12.12
C GLN A 407 16.24 11.33 -12.73
N ILE A 408 15.24 10.88 -11.97
CA ILE A 408 14.27 9.87 -12.41
C ILE A 408 12.86 10.45 -12.59
N CYS A 409 12.69 11.73 -12.27
CA CYS A 409 11.38 12.37 -12.33
C CYS A 409 11.18 13.01 -13.69
N ARG A 410 10.13 12.57 -14.39
CA ARG A 410 9.60 13.25 -15.58
C ARG A 410 8.08 13.27 -15.44
N PRO A 411 7.40 14.38 -15.80
CA PRO A 411 5.95 14.48 -15.66
C PRO A 411 5.17 13.35 -16.34
N ASP A 412 5.73 12.77 -17.39
CA ASP A 412 5.18 11.72 -18.23
C ASP A 412 5.70 10.30 -17.89
N LEU A 413 6.61 10.17 -16.92
CA LEU A 413 7.20 8.87 -16.57
C LEU A 413 6.48 8.28 -15.35
N PRO A 414 5.60 7.27 -15.54
CA PRO A 414 5.02 6.56 -14.41
C PRO A 414 6.10 5.75 -13.69
N VAL A 415 6.03 5.77 -12.35
CA VAL A 415 6.98 5.06 -11.49
C VAL A 415 6.22 4.25 -10.46
N TYR A 416 6.83 3.17 -9.98
CA TYR A 416 6.40 2.52 -8.75
C TYR A 416 7.15 3.13 -7.58
N LEU A 417 6.42 3.58 -6.56
CA LEU A 417 6.97 3.79 -5.22
C LEU A 417 7.12 2.43 -4.54
N ILE A 418 8.33 2.14 -4.06
CA ILE A 418 8.71 0.86 -3.49
C ILE A 418 9.12 1.00 -2.04
N PHE A 419 8.61 0.11 -1.20
CA PHE A 419 9.16 -0.15 0.13
C PHE A 419 9.64 -1.60 0.19
N GLU A 420 10.86 -1.80 0.68
CA GLU A 420 11.45 -3.12 0.90
C GLU A 420 11.78 -3.27 2.38
N ILE A 421 11.25 -4.32 3.02
CA ILE A 421 11.45 -4.58 4.45
C ILE A 421 12.05 -5.97 4.63
N MET A 422 13.20 -6.04 5.29
CA MET A 422 13.85 -7.32 5.58
C MET A 422 13.10 -8.07 6.67
N ASP A 423 12.75 -9.33 6.39
CA ASP A 423 11.91 -10.14 7.29
C ASP A 423 12.61 -10.51 8.62
N ASP A 424 13.94 -10.49 8.65
CA ASP A 424 14.75 -10.78 9.83
C ASP A 424 15.08 -9.54 10.67
N GLY A 425 14.56 -8.37 10.30
CA GLY A 425 14.76 -7.09 10.99
C GLY A 425 16.19 -6.54 10.93
N LYS A 426 17.13 -7.21 10.24
CA LYS A 426 18.50 -6.73 10.08
C LYS A 426 18.59 -5.67 8.96
N PRO A 427 19.65 -4.85 8.92
CA PRO A 427 19.78 -3.79 7.93
C PRO A 427 19.64 -4.28 6.47
N HIS A 428 18.92 -3.52 5.65
CA HIS A 428 18.93 -3.67 4.19
C HIS A 428 20.33 -3.32 3.65
N GLU A 429 20.64 -3.70 2.41
CA GLU A 429 21.90 -3.30 1.76
C GLU A 429 21.93 -1.79 1.49
N PHE A 430 20.80 -1.27 1.03
CA PHE A 430 20.52 0.15 0.77
C PHE A 430 19.46 0.68 1.76
N PRO A 431 19.76 0.81 3.06
CA PRO A 431 18.79 1.26 4.05
C PRO A 431 18.38 2.71 3.77
N TYR A 432 17.09 3.02 3.95
CA TYR A 432 16.57 4.38 3.85
C TYR A 432 17.19 5.30 4.91
N LEU A 433 17.44 4.75 6.10
CA LEU A 433 18.22 5.34 7.17
C LEU A 433 19.14 4.28 7.79
N GLY A 434 20.45 4.49 7.70
CA GLY A 434 21.40 3.73 8.50
C GLY A 434 21.30 4.17 9.95
N CYS A 435 21.12 3.22 10.87
CA CYS A 435 20.92 3.48 12.30
C CYS A 435 22.07 2.91 13.13
N PRO A 436 22.34 3.52 14.30
CA PRO A 436 23.26 2.93 15.25
C PRO A 436 22.67 1.66 15.88
N ILE A 437 23.54 0.75 16.31
CA ILE A 437 23.11 -0.48 17.00
C ILE A 437 22.54 -0.19 18.40
N ALA A 438 23.07 0.85 19.06
CA ALA A 438 22.70 1.26 20.40
C ALA A 438 21.97 2.59 20.34
N GLY A 439 20.74 2.62 20.89
CA GLY A 439 19.84 3.76 20.89
C GLY A 439 18.81 3.63 22.01
N PRO A 440 17.82 4.54 22.09
CA PRO A 440 16.88 4.59 23.21
C PRO A 440 15.91 3.40 23.29
N PHE A 441 15.89 2.52 22.28
CA PHE A 441 15.05 1.32 22.24
C PHE A 441 15.91 0.06 21.97
N GLU A 442 15.52 -1.10 22.48
CA GLU A 442 16.34 -2.34 22.38
C GLU A 442 16.56 -2.77 20.92
N ASP A 443 15.54 -2.67 20.06
CA ASP A 443 15.61 -3.02 18.64
C ASP A 443 15.87 -1.80 17.73
N PHE A 444 16.66 -0.82 18.18
CA PHE A 444 16.81 0.48 17.50
C PHE A 444 17.23 0.37 16.02
N ALA A 445 18.07 -0.61 15.71
CA ALA A 445 18.59 -0.84 14.36
C ALA A 445 17.55 -1.37 13.37
N VAL A 446 16.36 -1.79 13.82
CA VAL A 446 15.31 -2.35 12.94
C VAL A 446 14.85 -1.36 11.88
N ALA A 447 14.93 -0.05 12.15
CA ALA A 447 14.64 0.97 11.15
C ALA A 447 15.53 0.88 9.89
N SER A 448 16.74 0.33 10.01
CA SER A 448 17.61 0.07 8.86
C SER A 448 17.20 -1.14 8.02
N SER A 449 16.23 -1.95 8.47
CA SER A 449 15.66 -3.02 7.64
C SER A 449 14.81 -2.51 6.48
N LEU A 450 14.41 -1.23 6.53
CA LEU A 450 13.61 -0.55 5.52
C LEU A 450 14.50 0.06 4.43
N ALA A 451 14.16 -0.20 3.19
CA ALA A 451 14.61 0.56 2.03
C ALA A 451 13.41 1.20 1.32
N VAL A 452 13.66 2.35 0.70
CA VAL A 452 12.70 3.07 -0.12
C VAL A 452 13.33 3.24 -1.50
N ALA A 453 12.55 2.95 -2.55
CA ALA A 453 13.03 3.04 -3.91
C ALA A 453 11.93 3.45 -4.88
N PHE A 454 12.35 3.76 -6.10
CA PHE A 454 11.49 4.04 -7.23
C PHE A 454 11.85 3.09 -8.37
N GLU A 455 10.86 2.41 -8.95
CA GLU A 455 11.06 1.52 -10.09
C GLU A 455 10.37 2.07 -11.33
N TRP A 456 11.02 2.03 -12.49
CA TRP A 456 10.43 2.45 -13.76
C TRP A 456 10.99 1.60 -14.91
N PHE A 457 10.27 1.62 -16.02
CA PHE A 457 10.75 1.03 -17.26
C PHE A 457 11.58 2.07 -18.02
N ASP A 458 12.87 1.80 -18.23
CA ASP A 458 13.75 2.67 -19.01
C ASP A 458 13.74 2.25 -20.47
N GLU A 459 13.03 3.02 -21.30
CA GLU A 459 12.88 2.73 -22.74
C GLU A 459 14.22 2.74 -23.48
N ALA A 460 15.14 3.63 -23.11
CA ALA A 460 16.43 3.75 -23.77
C ALA A 460 17.28 2.49 -23.64
N SER A 461 17.25 1.83 -22.47
CA SER A 461 17.96 0.57 -22.26
C SER A 461 17.08 -0.68 -22.37
N ASN A 462 15.79 -0.53 -22.68
CA ASN A 462 14.78 -1.59 -22.73
C ASN A 462 14.81 -2.50 -21.48
N ASN A 463 14.99 -1.91 -20.30
CA ASN A 463 15.16 -2.63 -19.05
C ASN A 463 14.45 -1.93 -17.90
N TRP A 464 14.01 -2.72 -16.92
CA TRP A 464 13.51 -2.16 -15.66
C TRP A 464 14.65 -1.66 -14.79
N LYS A 465 14.48 -0.46 -14.25
CA LYS A 465 15.43 0.20 -13.35
C LYS A 465 14.80 0.40 -11.98
N LYS A 466 15.66 0.40 -10.96
CA LYS A 466 15.30 0.71 -9.57
C LYS A 466 16.27 1.73 -9.02
N ALA A 467 15.78 2.82 -8.45
CA ALA A 467 16.56 3.84 -7.77
C ALA A 467 16.28 3.81 -6.26
N TYR A 468 17.24 3.34 -5.47
CA TYR A 468 17.17 3.43 -4.01
C TYR A 468 17.43 4.86 -3.55
N VAL A 469 16.69 5.32 -2.54
CA VAL A 469 16.84 6.65 -1.93
C VAL A 469 17.19 6.57 -0.45
N ALA A 470 17.70 7.67 0.12
CA ALA A 470 18.06 7.76 1.53
C ALA A 470 17.61 9.10 2.14
N ILE A 471 17.32 9.10 3.45
CA ILE A 471 17.00 10.33 4.20
C ILE A 471 18.22 11.26 4.21
N LYS A 472 18.02 12.52 3.81
CA LYS A 472 19.11 13.50 3.71
C LYS A 472 19.34 14.31 4.99
N LYS A 473 18.27 14.77 5.65
CA LYS A 473 18.32 15.78 6.74
C LYS A 473 18.45 15.19 8.15
N PHE A 474 18.80 13.92 8.32
CA PHE A 474 18.82 13.28 9.64
C PHE A 474 19.82 13.93 10.64
N ARG A 475 20.95 14.48 10.17
CA ARG A 475 21.93 15.15 11.06
C ARG A 475 21.39 16.45 11.63
N SER A 476 20.90 17.35 10.78
CA SER A 476 20.33 18.62 11.22
C SER A 476 19.11 18.39 12.11
N THR A 477 18.18 17.51 11.69
CA THR A 477 17.02 17.12 12.52
C THR A 477 17.43 16.60 13.90
N PHE A 478 18.50 15.81 13.98
CA PHE A 478 18.99 15.33 15.25
C PHE A 478 19.57 16.47 16.10
N VAL A 479 20.49 17.26 15.54
CA VAL A 479 21.18 18.38 16.21
C VAL A 479 20.20 19.42 16.74
N ASP A 480 19.25 19.84 15.91
CA ASP A 480 18.22 20.83 16.26
C ASP A 480 17.34 20.31 17.40
N GLY A 481 17.02 19.01 17.38
CA GLY A 481 16.18 18.37 18.39
C GLY A 481 16.86 18.16 19.75
N VAL A 482 18.19 18.04 19.81
CA VAL A 482 18.91 17.70 21.07
C VAL A 482 18.70 18.75 22.17
N ASN A 483 18.49 20.01 21.78
CA ASN A 483 18.24 21.10 22.73
C ASN A 483 16.77 21.18 23.19
N ASN A 484 15.89 20.34 22.65
CA ASN A 484 14.49 20.29 23.06
C ASN A 484 14.27 19.33 24.24
N ARG A 485 13.19 19.54 24.99
CA ARG A 485 12.75 18.66 26.08
C ARG A 485 12.15 17.34 25.58
N ASP A 486 11.66 17.31 24.33
CA ASP A 486 11.11 16.11 23.71
C ASP A 486 12.20 15.24 23.07
N ILE A 487 12.46 14.08 23.68
CA ILE A 487 13.44 13.10 23.20
C ILE A 487 13.07 12.49 21.84
N MET A 488 11.81 12.58 21.40
CA MET A 488 11.37 12.05 20.11
C MET A 488 11.71 12.98 18.94
N GLN A 489 11.91 14.27 19.19
CA GLN A 489 12.24 15.23 18.13
C GLN A 489 13.61 14.95 17.48
N PRO A 490 14.72 14.72 18.23
CA PRO A 490 15.97 14.25 17.64
C PRO A 490 15.82 12.95 16.84
N LEU A 491 14.84 12.11 17.20
CA LEU A 491 14.61 10.78 16.64
C LEU A 491 13.58 10.79 15.50
N ALA A 492 13.10 11.96 15.04
CA ALA A 492 12.01 12.05 14.08
C ALA A 492 12.27 11.27 12.78
N SER A 493 13.52 11.28 12.27
CA SER A 493 13.90 10.51 11.08
C SER A 493 13.82 8.98 11.31
N TRP A 494 14.23 8.52 12.50
CA TRP A 494 14.09 7.12 12.90
C TRP A 494 12.63 6.75 13.09
N ARG A 495 11.86 7.61 13.77
CA ARG A 495 10.44 7.38 14.03
C ARG A 495 9.65 7.25 12.73
N ARG A 496 9.91 8.11 11.74
CA ARG A 496 9.34 8.00 10.40
C ARG A 496 9.58 6.63 9.75
N CYS A 497 10.78 6.05 9.90
CA CYS A 497 11.06 4.71 9.37
C CYS A 497 10.24 3.63 10.10
N MET A 498 10.11 3.76 11.43
CA MET A 498 9.29 2.85 12.23
C MET A 498 7.80 2.93 11.89
N ASP A 499 7.28 4.14 11.63
CA ASP A 499 5.90 4.35 11.21
C ASP A 499 5.67 3.76 9.82
N LEU A 500 6.59 3.93 8.86
CA LEU A 500 6.51 3.26 7.56
C LEU A 500 6.49 1.72 7.70
N ILE A 501 7.34 1.15 8.57
CA ILE A 501 7.33 -0.30 8.84
C ILE A 501 5.98 -0.72 9.45
N GLN A 502 5.50 -0.02 10.49
CA GLN A 502 4.22 -0.34 11.13
C GLN A 502 3.06 -0.28 10.13
N LEU A 503 3.06 0.73 9.26
CA LEU A 503 2.03 0.98 8.25
C LEU A 503 2.00 -0.11 7.17
N MET A 504 3.16 -0.40 6.57
CA MET A 504 3.28 -1.39 5.49
C MET A 504 3.06 -2.81 5.99
N GLU A 505 3.61 -3.15 7.16
CA GLU A 505 3.47 -4.50 7.71
C GLU A 505 2.11 -4.75 8.38
N GLY A 506 1.29 -3.71 8.56
CA GLY A 506 -0.02 -3.81 9.21
C GLY A 506 0.09 -4.12 10.70
N ILE A 507 1.05 -3.50 11.40
CA ILE A 507 1.31 -3.79 12.82
C ILE A 507 0.39 -2.99 13.74
N ASP A 508 -0.25 -3.72 14.66
CA ASP A 508 -0.91 -3.17 15.85
C ASP A 508 -0.01 -3.37 17.07
N TYR A 509 0.47 -2.28 17.64
CA TYR A 509 1.34 -2.35 18.81
C TYR A 509 0.56 -2.72 20.08
N THR A 510 1.20 -3.49 20.96
CA THR A 510 0.68 -3.90 22.28
C THR A 510 1.65 -3.53 23.41
N GLY A 511 1.17 -3.52 24.66
CA GLY A 511 1.97 -3.19 25.84
C GLY A 511 2.12 -1.68 26.06
N PRO A 512 3.11 -1.22 26.86
CA PRO A 512 3.36 0.21 27.02
C PRO A 512 3.83 0.78 25.68
N PHE A 513 3.11 1.75 25.14
CA PHE A 513 3.36 2.22 23.79
C PHE A 513 4.65 3.05 23.63
N ASN A 514 5.21 3.58 24.73
CA ASN A 514 6.47 4.35 24.72
C ASN A 514 6.50 5.44 23.61
N GLY A 515 5.39 6.16 23.44
CA GLY A 515 5.22 7.19 22.41
C GLY A 515 4.81 6.68 21.02
N PHE A 516 4.64 5.38 20.82
CA PHE A 516 4.11 4.80 19.58
C PHE A 516 2.58 4.88 19.51
N SER A 517 2.04 5.02 18.30
CA SER A 517 0.60 4.85 18.11
C SER A 517 0.25 3.36 18.12
N LYS A 518 -0.85 2.98 18.79
CA LYS A 518 -1.34 1.60 18.80
C LYS A 518 -1.52 1.07 17.37
N SER A 519 -2.14 1.88 16.52
CA SER A 519 -2.37 1.57 15.11
C SER A 519 -2.21 2.86 14.30
N ILE A 520 -1.58 2.73 13.14
CA ILE A 520 -1.65 3.68 12.04
C ILE A 520 -2.14 2.98 10.77
N LYS A 521 -2.82 3.75 9.92
CA LYS A 521 -3.41 3.28 8.66
C LYS A 521 -3.26 4.36 7.61
N PHE A 522 -3.26 3.99 6.34
CA PHE A 522 -3.42 4.97 5.27
C PHE A 522 -4.85 5.50 5.31
N ALA A 523 -5.02 6.79 5.03
CA ALA A 523 -6.34 7.41 4.97
C ALA A 523 -7.16 6.89 3.77
N GLN A 524 -6.52 6.69 2.62
CA GLN A 524 -7.19 6.42 1.33
C GLN A 524 -6.64 5.21 0.57
N VAL A 525 -5.65 4.49 1.11
CA VAL A 525 -4.92 3.41 0.41
C VAL A 525 -5.04 2.11 1.20
N ASP A 526 -5.12 0.96 0.52
CA ASP A 526 -4.93 -0.34 1.16
C ASP A 526 -3.54 -0.90 0.89
N VAL A 527 -3.10 -1.79 1.76
CA VAL A 527 -2.03 -2.73 1.46
C VAL A 527 -2.65 -4.08 1.13
N ARG A 528 -2.41 -4.61 -0.06
CA ARG A 528 -2.86 -5.92 -0.50
C ARG A 528 -1.68 -6.86 -0.65
N GLU A 529 -1.80 -8.09 -0.16
CA GLU A 529 -0.79 -9.12 -0.30
C GLU A 529 -1.16 -10.13 -1.38
N LEU A 530 -0.16 -10.55 -2.14
CA LEU A 530 -0.29 -11.62 -3.12
C LEU A 530 -0.35 -12.95 -2.38
N VAL A 531 -1.47 -13.66 -2.52
CA VAL A 531 -1.63 -15.02 -2.04
C VAL A 531 -1.64 -15.94 -3.24
N VAL A 532 -0.67 -16.85 -3.27
CA VAL A 532 -0.58 -17.92 -4.26
C VAL A 532 -1.06 -19.19 -3.58
N ASP A 533 -2.17 -19.75 -4.05
CA ASP A 533 -2.57 -21.10 -3.67
C ASP A 533 -2.01 -22.07 -4.72
N HIS A 534 -0.96 -22.77 -4.32
CA HIS A 534 -0.31 -23.75 -5.17
C HIS A 534 -1.23 -24.91 -5.53
N LEU A 535 -2.06 -25.42 -4.62
CA LEU A 535 -2.89 -26.58 -4.95
C LEU A 535 -4.03 -26.23 -5.89
N THR A 536 -4.72 -25.11 -5.70
CA THR A 536 -5.80 -24.70 -6.62
C THR A 536 -5.27 -24.00 -7.87
N GLN A 537 -3.97 -23.68 -7.90
CA GLN A 537 -3.33 -22.89 -8.95
C GLN A 537 -4.07 -21.56 -9.15
N THR A 538 -4.43 -20.91 -8.06
CA THR A 538 -5.06 -19.59 -8.05
C THR A 538 -4.13 -18.55 -7.41
N VAL A 539 -4.30 -17.30 -7.83
CA VAL A 539 -3.53 -16.16 -7.31
C VAL A 539 -4.50 -15.04 -6.99
N THR A 540 -4.51 -14.57 -5.76
CA THR A 540 -5.42 -13.50 -5.31
C THR A 540 -4.63 -12.35 -4.68
N TRP A 541 -5.09 -11.13 -4.91
CA TRP A 541 -4.73 -9.98 -4.09
C TRP A 541 -5.75 -9.85 -2.96
N ARG A 542 -5.34 -10.13 -1.72
CA ARG A 542 -6.22 -9.91 -0.56
C ARG A 542 -5.73 -8.76 0.29
N LEU A 543 -6.62 -8.15 1.06
CA LEU A 543 -6.22 -7.17 2.07
C LEU A 543 -5.20 -7.80 3.03
N ARG A 544 -4.07 -7.13 3.24
CA ARG A 544 -3.04 -7.62 4.14
C ARG A 544 -3.60 -7.68 5.58
N PRO A 545 -3.57 -8.85 6.24
CA PRO A 545 -4.01 -8.98 7.61
C PRO A 545 -3.16 -8.09 8.55
N ARG A 546 -3.81 -7.51 9.56
CA ARG A 546 -3.09 -6.84 10.63
C ARG A 546 -2.54 -7.86 11.62
N ARG A 547 -1.39 -7.56 12.22
CA ARG A 547 -0.73 -8.42 13.20
C ARG A 547 -0.37 -7.66 14.46
N SER A 548 -0.53 -8.29 15.61
CA SER A 548 -0.14 -7.70 16.89
C SER A 548 1.36 -7.91 17.16
N LYS A 549 2.06 -6.87 17.61
CA LYS A 549 3.47 -6.93 18.03
C LYS A 549 3.67 -6.03 19.26
N PRO A 550 4.54 -6.37 20.22
CA PRO A 550 4.90 -5.42 21.27
C PRO A 550 5.46 -4.11 20.69
N ALA A 551 5.13 -2.97 21.31
CA ALA A 551 5.76 -1.70 20.98
C ALA A 551 7.28 -1.75 21.25
N PRO A 552 8.11 -0.96 20.54
CA PRO A 552 9.53 -0.87 20.83
C PRO A 552 9.80 -0.59 22.31
N LYS A 553 10.58 -1.48 22.93
CA LYS A 553 10.92 -1.41 24.35
C LYS A 553 12.07 -0.45 24.57
N ILE A 554 11.95 0.40 25.59
CA ILE A 554 13.03 1.32 26.00
C ILE A 554 14.25 0.50 26.43
N ALA A 555 15.41 0.78 25.83
CA ALA A 555 16.66 0.14 26.20
C ALA A 555 17.16 0.73 27.53
N SER A 556 17.69 -0.12 28.41
CA SER A 556 18.45 0.37 29.56
C SER A 556 19.85 0.82 29.14
N PHE A 557 20.47 1.67 29.95
CA PHE A 557 21.84 2.10 29.71
C PHE A 557 22.82 0.92 29.64
N ASP A 558 22.69 -0.05 30.55
CA ASP A 558 23.55 -1.24 30.61
C ASP A 558 23.33 -2.19 29.42
N HIS A 559 22.11 -2.22 28.88
CA HIS A 559 21.84 -2.92 27.63
C HIS A 559 22.66 -2.31 26.50
N ASN A 560 22.57 -0.98 26.31
CA ASN A 560 23.33 -0.28 25.28
C ASN A 560 24.85 -0.35 25.50
N ALA A 561 25.31 -0.28 26.75
CA ALA A 561 26.73 -0.43 27.08
C ALA A 561 27.28 -1.81 26.66
N ARG A 562 26.52 -2.89 26.88
CA ARG A 562 26.88 -4.23 26.42
C ARG A 562 26.94 -4.33 24.90
N LEU A 563 25.97 -3.73 24.19
CA LEU A 563 25.98 -3.69 22.71
C LEU A 563 27.22 -2.98 22.17
N LEU A 564 27.56 -1.80 22.73
CA LEU A 564 28.74 -1.05 22.32
C LEU A 564 30.04 -1.79 22.64
N LYS A 565 30.14 -2.41 23.82
CA LYS A 565 31.31 -3.21 24.22
C LYS A 565 31.51 -4.43 23.32
N ALA A 566 30.43 -5.06 22.85
CA ALA A 566 30.53 -6.19 21.92
C ALA A 566 30.98 -5.76 20.51
N MET A 567 30.66 -4.53 20.09
CA MET A 567 31.08 -3.99 18.79
C MET A 567 32.54 -3.52 18.80
N ILE A 568 32.96 -2.83 19.86
CA ILE A 568 34.29 -2.22 19.95
C ILE A 568 35.34 -3.28 20.27
N ARG A 569 36.39 -3.36 19.45
CA ARG A 569 37.54 -4.25 19.64
C ARG A 569 38.84 -3.44 19.64
N GLY A 570 39.78 -3.81 20.51
CA GLY A 570 41.10 -3.19 20.62
C GLY A 570 41.19 -2.09 21.69
N THR A 571 42.35 -1.43 21.76
CA THR A 571 42.70 -0.43 22.79
C THR A 571 42.54 1.02 22.33
N HIS A 572 42.27 1.24 21.05
CA HIS A 572 42.17 2.59 20.45
C HIS A 572 40.85 3.31 20.71
N THR A 573 39.91 2.65 21.40
CA THR A 573 38.58 3.19 21.69
C THR A 573 38.23 2.98 23.15
N ALA A 574 37.92 4.07 23.86
CA ALA A 574 37.43 4.05 25.23
C ALA A 574 35.90 4.18 25.26
N ILE A 575 35.26 3.58 26.27
CA ILE A 575 33.79 3.64 26.48
C ILE A 575 33.53 4.29 27.85
N GLY A 576 32.62 5.28 27.90
CA GLY A 576 32.23 5.98 29.12
C GLY A 576 32.65 7.45 29.10
N GLY A 577 33.20 7.93 30.21
CA GLY A 577 33.69 9.31 30.33
C GLY A 577 34.86 9.60 29.38
N PRO A 578 35.12 10.90 29.09
CA PRO A 578 36.26 11.30 28.29
C PRO A 578 37.55 10.80 28.93
N PRO A 579 38.45 10.16 28.15
CA PRO A 579 39.83 9.95 28.59
C PRO A 579 40.48 11.30 28.95
N ASP A 580 41.34 11.29 29.95
CA ASP A 580 42.09 12.47 30.37
C ASP A 580 42.83 13.09 29.18
N LEU A 581 42.74 14.42 29.04
CA LEU A 581 43.25 15.17 27.89
C LEU A 581 44.78 15.04 27.77
N GLU A 582 45.46 14.87 28.90
CA GLU A 582 46.91 14.67 28.95
C GLU A 582 47.33 13.19 28.83
N SER A 583 46.38 12.25 28.76
CA SER A 583 46.73 10.82 28.68
C SER A 583 47.32 10.41 27.32
N ASP A 584 48.18 9.40 27.36
CA ASP A 584 48.78 8.77 26.18
C ASP A 584 47.72 8.19 25.21
N PHE A 585 46.48 7.98 25.68
CA PHE A 585 45.36 7.58 24.84
C PHE A 585 45.22 8.50 23.62
N TRP A 586 45.36 9.82 23.78
CA TRP A 586 45.18 10.78 22.68
C TRP A 586 46.43 10.96 21.80
N ARG A 587 47.55 10.34 22.16
CA ARG A 587 48.87 10.61 21.59
C ARG A 587 49.61 9.37 21.03
N PRO A 588 48.94 8.35 20.45
CA PRO A 588 49.63 7.14 19.99
C PRO A 588 50.50 7.38 18.74
N GLU A 589 50.16 8.37 17.90
CA GLU A 589 50.87 8.68 16.66
C GLU A 589 50.99 10.20 16.45
N ALA A 590 51.94 10.63 15.61
CA ALA A 590 52.19 12.06 15.33
C ALA A 590 50.93 12.82 14.83
N GLY A 591 50.09 12.16 14.03
CA GLY A 591 48.84 12.72 13.54
C GLY A 591 47.78 12.93 14.63
N ASP A 592 47.79 12.08 15.67
CA ASP A 592 46.90 12.19 16.83
C ASP A 592 47.38 13.26 17.80
N ILE A 593 48.70 13.36 18.04
CA ILE A 593 49.30 14.44 18.85
C ILE A 593 48.89 15.80 18.30
N ALA A 594 49.03 15.99 16.98
CA ALA A 594 48.64 17.24 16.33
C ALA A 594 47.14 17.53 16.45
N ALA A 595 46.28 16.51 16.53
CA ALA A 595 44.84 16.67 16.69
C ALA A 595 44.44 16.96 18.14
N ALA A 596 45.05 16.27 19.10
CA ALA A 596 44.86 16.50 20.53
C ALA A 596 45.25 17.94 20.90
N ASN A 597 46.40 18.43 20.42
CA ASN A 597 46.84 19.81 20.66
C ASN A 597 45.90 20.89 20.08
N ARG A 598 45.03 20.52 19.13
CA ARG A 598 43.99 21.42 18.58
C ARG A 598 42.66 21.35 19.33
N GLY A 599 42.56 20.55 20.39
CA GLY A 599 41.35 20.39 21.19
C GLY A 599 40.24 19.58 20.51
N ASP A 600 40.57 18.67 19.59
CA ASP A 600 39.60 17.84 18.84
C ASP A 600 39.06 16.65 19.67
N HIS A 601 38.51 16.95 20.84
CA HIS A 601 38.03 15.97 21.82
C HIS A 601 36.50 15.86 21.75
N GLN A 602 36.02 15.05 20.80
CA GLN A 602 34.61 14.71 20.67
C GLN A 602 34.43 13.19 20.69
N CYS A 603 33.34 12.73 21.29
CA CYS A 603 32.95 11.32 21.23
C CYS A 603 32.59 10.95 19.78
N ASP A 604 32.68 9.67 19.42
CA ASP A 604 32.55 9.21 18.02
C ASP A 604 31.20 9.60 17.41
N PHE A 605 30.13 9.58 18.20
CA PHE A 605 28.81 10.01 17.74
C PHE A 605 28.74 11.50 17.46
N CYS A 606 29.19 12.34 18.40
CA CYS A 606 29.19 13.79 18.20
C CYS A 606 30.10 14.18 17.04
N ARG A 607 31.27 13.55 16.93
CA ARG A 607 32.23 13.76 15.84
C ARG A 607 31.63 13.48 14.47
N PHE A 608 30.74 12.47 14.35
CA PHE A 608 30.09 12.11 13.08
C PHE A 608 28.78 12.88 12.81
N MET A 609 28.03 13.19 13.87
CA MET A 609 26.68 13.77 13.77
C MET A 609 26.66 15.30 13.80
N CYS A 610 27.64 15.94 14.46
CA CYS A 610 27.66 17.38 14.68
C CYS A 610 28.59 18.10 13.70
N SER A 611 28.26 19.35 13.38
CA SER A 611 29.07 20.25 12.55
C SER A 611 30.00 21.11 13.42
N THR A 612 31.02 21.75 12.83
CA THR A 612 31.88 22.73 13.53
C THR A 612 31.12 23.98 13.99
N GLU A 613 29.91 24.21 13.47
CA GLU A 613 29.01 25.30 13.88
C GLU A 613 28.26 24.95 15.18
N HIS A 614 28.23 23.67 15.59
CA HIS A 614 27.52 23.20 16.79
C HIS A 614 28.44 22.43 17.76
N PRO A 615 29.61 22.97 18.16
CA PRO A 615 30.60 22.23 18.96
C PRO A 615 30.13 21.92 20.40
N ARG A 616 29.14 22.67 20.92
CA ARG A 616 28.63 22.60 22.31
C ARG A 616 27.83 21.33 22.63
N LEU A 617 27.59 20.45 21.66
CA LEU A 617 26.77 19.25 21.88
C LEU A 617 27.54 18.07 22.50
N CYS A 618 28.88 18.11 22.48
CA CYS A 618 29.71 17.12 23.18
C CYS A 618 30.03 17.53 24.64
N GLU A 619 29.12 18.28 25.27
CA GLU A 619 29.18 18.67 26.69
C GLU A 619 28.42 17.68 27.57
N LYS A 620 28.82 17.57 28.84
CA LYS A 620 28.15 16.73 29.84
C LYS A 620 26.66 17.10 29.92
N ASP A 621 25.80 16.08 29.92
CA ASP A 621 24.39 16.23 30.21
C ASP A 621 24.16 16.21 31.72
N ASN A 622 23.66 17.33 32.25
CA ASN A 622 23.46 17.50 33.69
C ASN A 622 22.36 16.61 34.27
N ARG A 623 21.53 15.95 33.45
CA ARG A 623 20.54 14.96 33.91
C ARG A 623 21.20 13.71 34.49
N PHE A 624 22.46 13.45 34.16
CA PHE A 624 23.24 12.32 34.65
C PHE A 624 24.29 12.79 35.66
N GLY A 625 23.97 12.66 36.95
CA GLY A 625 24.86 13.06 38.04
C GLY A 625 25.96 12.03 38.35
N ASP A 626 25.67 10.75 38.16
CA ASP A 626 26.49 9.60 38.56
C ASP A 626 27.55 9.19 37.51
N ARG A 627 27.46 9.74 36.30
CA ARG A 627 28.35 9.39 35.18
C ARG A 627 28.54 10.57 34.22
N TRP A 628 29.63 10.53 33.45
CA TRP A 628 29.81 11.48 32.36
C TRP A 628 29.20 10.92 31.08
N ILE A 629 28.31 11.69 30.47
CA ILE A 629 27.69 11.40 29.17
C ILE A 629 27.38 12.72 28.47
N CYS A 630 27.61 12.81 27.17
CA CYS A 630 27.27 14.01 26.43
C CYS A 630 25.76 14.10 26.12
N LYS A 631 25.26 15.32 25.87
CA LYS A 631 23.84 15.58 25.53
C LYS A 631 23.32 14.69 24.39
N CYS A 632 24.11 14.49 23.32
CA CYS A 632 23.71 13.62 22.21
C CYS A 632 23.61 12.13 22.60
N CYS A 633 24.59 11.61 23.34
CA CYS A 633 24.56 10.21 23.77
C CYS A 633 23.50 9.97 24.84
N ALA A 634 23.15 10.98 25.64
CA ALA A 634 22.07 10.94 26.61
C ALA A 634 20.71 10.74 25.93
N VAL A 635 20.43 11.45 24.83
CA VAL A 635 19.24 11.20 23.98
C VAL A 635 19.20 9.76 23.48
N MET A 636 20.37 9.21 23.13
CA MET A 636 20.49 7.83 22.66
C MET A 636 20.52 6.78 23.79
N ASN A 637 20.40 7.21 25.05
CA ASN A 637 20.50 6.41 26.27
C ASN A 637 21.69 5.42 26.29
N ARG A 638 22.89 5.89 25.93
CA ARG A 638 24.07 5.01 25.79
C ARG A 638 25.38 5.68 26.22
N PRO A 639 26.43 4.93 26.63
CA PRO A 639 27.74 5.50 26.88
C PRO A 639 28.32 6.26 25.68
N CYS A 640 29.14 7.27 25.96
CA CYS A 640 30.00 7.86 24.93
C CYS A 640 31.12 6.87 24.56
N THR A 641 31.53 6.91 23.30
CA THR A 641 32.70 6.18 22.82
C THR A 641 33.70 7.20 22.30
N TRP A 642 34.99 6.97 22.55
CA TRP A 642 36.06 7.90 22.22
C TRP A 642 37.11 7.14 21.47
N THR A 643 37.35 7.49 20.21
CA THR A 643 38.38 6.85 19.38
C THR A 643 39.43 7.87 18.99
N VAL A 644 40.71 7.47 19.04
CA VAL A 644 41.82 8.31 18.55
C VAL A 644 41.62 8.63 17.06
N ARG A 645 42.10 9.78 16.59
CA ARG A 645 41.71 10.33 15.28
C ARG A 645 42.15 9.41 14.13
N THR A 646 43.39 8.93 14.15
CA THR A 646 43.94 8.03 13.12
C THR A 646 43.12 6.74 13.02
N ALA A 647 42.87 6.07 14.16
CA ALA A 647 42.05 4.87 14.21
C ALA A 647 40.61 5.15 13.79
N ALA A 648 40.02 6.28 14.19
CA ALA A 648 38.67 6.66 13.82
C ALA A 648 38.54 6.79 12.30
N LEU A 649 39.47 7.47 11.62
CA LEU A 649 39.42 7.60 10.16
C LEU A 649 39.40 6.23 9.46
N ARG A 650 40.18 5.26 9.96
CA ARG A 650 40.17 3.89 9.44
C ARG A 650 38.87 3.14 9.76
N LEU A 651 38.38 3.24 11.00
CA LEU A 651 37.26 2.44 11.50
C LEU A 651 35.89 2.93 11.00
N TRP A 652 35.77 4.22 10.69
CA TRP A 652 34.61 4.77 9.99
C TRP A 652 34.64 4.46 8.48
N GLY A 653 35.83 4.21 7.94
CA GLY A 653 36.05 3.82 6.55
C GLY A 653 36.34 5.01 5.63
N GLU A 654 36.52 4.68 4.37
CA GLU A 654 37.00 5.59 3.33
C GLU A 654 35.91 5.83 2.27
N GLY A 655 36.06 6.92 1.49
CA GLY A 655 35.21 7.22 0.33
C GLY A 655 34.65 8.64 0.30
N GLN A 656 34.36 9.15 -0.90
CA GLN A 656 33.68 10.42 -1.11
C GLN A 656 32.14 10.24 -1.21
N PRO A 657 31.33 11.27 -0.91
CA PRO A 657 31.74 12.59 -0.42
C PRO A 657 32.05 12.56 1.08
N PHE A 658 33.05 13.35 1.46
CA PHE A 658 33.38 13.61 2.86
C PHE A 658 32.37 14.57 3.50
N LEU A 659 32.35 14.63 4.83
CA LEU A 659 31.57 15.66 5.54
C LEU A 659 32.03 17.05 5.07
N VAL A 660 31.06 17.90 4.69
CA VAL A 660 31.28 19.21 4.03
C VAL A 660 32.08 20.19 4.91
N ASN A 661 32.20 19.93 6.22
CA ASN A 661 33.11 20.69 7.07
C ASN A 661 34.57 20.31 6.81
N HIS A 662 35.30 21.25 6.21
CA HIS A 662 36.68 21.21 5.72
C HIS A 662 37.78 20.64 6.64
N LYS A 663 37.47 20.17 7.86
CA LYS A 663 38.43 19.62 8.83
C LYS A 663 38.28 18.14 9.14
N SER A 664 37.14 17.52 8.82
CA SER A 664 36.87 16.12 9.16
C SER A 664 37.02 15.23 7.91
N LYS A 665 38.00 14.31 7.90
CA LYS A 665 38.22 13.35 6.80
C LYS A 665 37.20 12.19 6.81
N PHE A 666 36.11 12.28 7.57
CA PHE A 666 35.09 11.24 7.62
C PHE A 666 34.23 11.27 6.37
N THR A 667 33.96 10.10 5.82
CA THR A 667 32.99 9.93 4.74
C THR A 667 31.56 10.15 5.24
N SER A 668 30.72 10.75 4.39
CA SER A 668 29.28 10.83 4.64
C SER A 668 28.56 9.48 4.47
N VAL A 669 29.25 8.50 3.87
CA VAL A 669 28.81 7.14 3.55
C VAL A 669 29.82 6.14 4.15
N PRO A 670 29.84 5.98 5.49
CA PRO A 670 30.82 5.14 6.15
C PRO A 670 30.67 3.66 5.78
N THR A 671 31.78 3.07 5.36
CA THR A 671 31.89 1.66 4.97
C THR A 671 32.48 0.80 6.08
N GLY A 672 33.20 1.42 7.02
CA GLY A 672 33.87 0.75 8.13
C GLY A 672 32.90 0.27 9.23
N PRO A 673 33.40 -0.56 10.17
CA PRO A 673 32.58 -1.13 11.23
C PRO A 673 31.91 -0.07 12.13
N TYR A 674 32.47 1.14 12.24
CA TYR A 674 31.95 2.18 13.14
C TYR A 674 30.75 2.95 12.56
N LYS A 675 30.33 2.67 11.33
CA LYS A 675 29.06 3.20 10.81
C LYS A 675 27.87 2.92 11.72
N HIS A 676 27.91 1.79 12.45
CA HIS A 676 26.88 1.38 13.41
C HIS A 676 26.94 2.12 14.75
N LEU A 677 27.84 3.09 14.92
CA LEU A 677 27.85 3.99 16.06
C LEU A 677 26.93 5.19 15.86
N ALA A 678 26.56 5.57 14.63
CA ALA A 678 25.71 6.74 14.37
C ALA A 678 24.68 6.51 13.28
N PHE A 679 23.77 7.48 13.13
CA PHE A 679 22.94 7.54 11.93
C PHE A 679 23.84 7.83 10.72
N HIS A 680 23.61 7.16 9.59
CA HIS A 680 24.46 7.29 8.43
C HIS A 680 23.71 7.05 7.12
N ARG A 681 24.32 7.47 6.01
CA ARG A 681 23.88 7.11 4.65
C ARG A 681 24.61 5.87 4.19
N SER A 682 23.95 5.11 3.32
CA SER A 682 24.52 3.96 2.60
C SER A 682 24.95 4.30 1.17
N MET A 683 24.65 5.51 0.69
CA MET A 683 24.94 5.96 -0.68
C MET A 683 25.34 7.45 -0.75
N SER A 684 26.18 7.78 -1.73
CA SER A 684 26.84 9.09 -1.91
C SER A 684 25.98 10.13 -2.62
N GLY A 685 25.05 9.69 -3.48
CA GLY A 685 24.18 10.54 -4.29
C GLY A 685 22.78 10.76 -3.72
N SER A 686 21.90 11.36 -4.53
CA SER A 686 20.45 11.41 -4.26
C SER A 686 19.80 10.04 -4.33
N CYS A 687 20.36 9.14 -5.14
CA CYS A 687 19.92 7.77 -5.30
C CYS A 687 21.04 6.86 -5.82
N THR A 688 20.82 5.55 -5.73
CA THR A 688 21.62 4.51 -6.41
C THR A 688 20.73 3.75 -7.37
N VAL A 689 21.08 3.76 -8.66
CA VAL A 689 20.28 3.10 -9.72
C VAL A 689 20.86 1.72 -10.02
N VAL A 690 20.00 0.71 -10.02
CA VAL A 690 20.34 -0.69 -10.37
C VAL A 690 19.35 -1.23 -11.40
N ASN A 691 19.75 -2.27 -12.13
CA ASN A 691 18.81 -3.05 -12.93
C ASN A 691 17.94 -3.91 -12.01
N THR A 692 16.68 -4.10 -12.35
CA THR A 692 15.76 -4.96 -11.60
C THR A 692 14.96 -5.86 -12.56
N GLU A 693 14.43 -6.96 -12.04
CA GLU A 693 13.46 -7.77 -12.77
C GLU A 693 12.14 -7.00 -12.93
N GLU A 694 11.36 -7.35 -13.96
CA GLU A 694 10.04 -6.78 -14.21
C GLU A 694 9.10 -7.01 -13.01
N PRO A 695 8.39 -5.96 -12.54
CA PRO A 695 7.35 -6.11 -11.52
C PRO A 695 6.24 -7.06 -11.96
N ILE A 696 5.55 -7.67 -11.00
CA ILE A 696 4.45 -8.62 -11.26
C ILE A 696 3.34 -8.00 -12.14
N GLU A 697 3.06 -6.71 -11.93
CA GLU A 697 2.06 -5.96 -12.69
C GLU A 697 2.62 -5.36 -13.99
N GLY A 698 3.93 -5.46 -14.20
CA GLY A 698 4.64 -4.95 -15.37
C GLY A 698 4.33 -3.49 -15.65
N ARG A 699 4.25 -3.14 -16.93
CA ARG A 699 3.81 -1.79 -17.36
C ARG A 699 2.30 -1.61 -17.22
N ASN A 700 1.52 -2.69 -17.17
CA ASN A 700 0.06 -2.63 -17.09
C ASN A 700 -0.42 -2.02 -15.77
N GLY A 701 0.34 -2.17 -14.68
CA GLY A 701 0.00 -1.51 -13.43
C GLY A 701 0.11 0.02 -13.47
N PHE A 702 0.71 0.62 -14.51
CA PHE A 702 0.70 2.06 -14.74
C PHE A 702 -0.55 2.55 -15.49
N ALA A 703 -1.25 1.67 -16.23
CA ALA A 703 -2.38 2.05 -17.07
C ALA A 703 -3.51 2.71 -16.27
N VAL A 704 -3.69 2.29 -15.01
CA VAL A 704 -4.72 2.86 -14.13
C VAL A 704 -4.35 4.26 -13.63
N THR A 705 -3.06 4.58 -13.48
CA THR A 705 -2.64 5.92 -13.03
C THR A 705 -2.82 6.97 -14.12
N MET A 706 -2.67 6.56 -15.38
CA MET A 706 -2.96 7.40 -16.55
C MET A 706 -4.47 7.58 -16.80
N ALA A 707 -5.29 6.58 -16.47
CA ALA A 707 -6.75 6.68 -16.59
C ALA A 707 -7.39 7.54 -15.48
N THR A 708 -6.80 7.59 -14.28
CA THR A 708 -7.31 8.41 -13.16
C THR A 708 -7.15 9.92 -13.35
N GLU A 709 -6.34 10.39 -14.31
CA GLU A 709 -6.31 11.81 -14.68
C GLU A 709 -7.59 12.25 -15.42
N GLU A 710 -8.39 11.32 -15.96
CA GLU A 710 -9.59 11.65 -16.74
C GLU A 710 -10.86 11.89 -15.89
N ASP A 711 -10.84 11.66 -14.57
CA ASP A 711 -12.03 11.84 -13.72
C ASP A 711 -11.74 12.64 -12.41
N PRO A 712 -11.55 13.97 -12.53
CA PRO A 712 -11.29 14.87 -11.39
C PRO A 712 -12.49 15.04 -10.44
N ASP A 713 -13.68 14.52 -10.77
CA ASP A 713 -14.92 14.80 -10.03
C ASP A 713 -15.06 14.07 -8.68
N VAL A 714 -14.13 13.16 -8.36
CA VAL A 714 -14.15 12.39 -7.11
C VAL A 714 -13.36 13.07 -5.99
N GLN A 715 -12.43 13.98 -6.31
CA GLN A 715 -11.59 14.64 -5.31
C GLN A 715 -12.41 15.56 -4.38
N GLU A 716 -13.46 16.22 -4.89
CA GLU A 716 -14.28 17.16 -4.11
C GLU A 716 -15.41 16.49 -3.29
N GLU A 717 -15.82 15.26 -3.62
CA GLU A 717 -16.95 14.62 -2.92
C GLU A 717 -16.61 14.14 -1.49
N LEU A 718 -15.32 14.03 -1.16
CA LEU A 718 -14.85 13.55 0.16
C LEU A 718 -13.99 14.56 0.93
N SER A 719 -13.45 15.60 0.27
CA SER A 719 -12.78 16.70 0.96
C SER A 719 -13.81 17.74 1.39
N GLY A 720 -14.36 17.59 2.59
CA GLY A 720 -14.88 18.76 3.28
C GLY A 720 -13.74 19.78 3.37
N ASN A 721 -13.82 20.86 2.59
CA ASN A 721 -12.88 21.97 2.67
C ASN A 721 -12.87 22.46 4.13
N VAL A 722 -11.82 22.09 4.84
CA VAL A 722 -11.34 22.87 5.97
C VAL A 722 -10.26 23.74 5.37
N ASP A 723 -10.65 24.92 4.91
CA ASP A 723 -9.71 25.98 4.60
C ASP A 723 -8.93 26.28 5.89
N VAL A 724 -7.75 25.69 6.03
CA VAL A 724 -6.74 26.19 6.94
C VAL A 724 -5.99 27.25 6.15
N ILE A 725 -6.37 28.51 6.42
CA ILE A 725 -5.66 29.71 6.02
C ILE A 725 -4.17 29.49 6.36
N GLY A 726 -3.36 29.29 5.33
CA GLY A 726 -1.91 29.30 5.43
C GLY A 726 -1.46 30.74 5.23
N ASP A 727 -1.01 31.38 6.30
CA ASP A 727 -0.30 32.64 6.23
C ASP A 727 0.96 32.49 5.37
N ASP A 728 1.08 33.35 4.36
CA ASP A 728 2.32 33.63 3.64
C ASP A 728 3.42 34.07 4.61
N PRO A 729 4.66 33.58 4.46
CA PRO A 729 5.83 34.38 4.75
C PRO A 729 6.32 34.99 3.44
N GLU A 730 6.10 36.30 3.32
CA GLU A 730 6.87 37.20 2.46
C GLU A 730 8.38 36.90 2.58
N GLY A 731 9.08 37.06 1.47
CA GLY A 731 10.51 36.81 1.35
C GLY A 731 11.38 37.75 2.18
N GLU A 732 12.65 37.37 2.31
CA GLU A 732 13.84 38.19 2.04
C GLU A 732 15.11 37.38 2.38
N ASP A 733 16.05 37.42 1.42
CA ASP A 733 17.50 37.13 1.42
C ASP A 733 18.09 35.80 1.96
#